data_AF-A0A970NJM5-F1
#
_entry.id   AF-A0A970NJM5-F1
#
_cell.length_a   1.000
_cell.length_b   1.000
_cell.length_c   1.000
_cell.angle_alpha   90.00
_cell.angle_beta   90.00
_cell.angle_gamma   90.00
#
_symmetry.space_group_name_H-M   'P 1'
#
loop_
_entity.id
_entity.type
_entity.pdbx_description
1 polymer ?
#
loop_
_entity_poly.entity_id
_entity_poly.type
_entity_poly.pdbx_seq_one_letter_code
_entity_poly.pdbx_strand_id
1 'polypeptide(L)'
;MPSAVLGPIALVFTLPVVAPAAGPGDVETVRLRLVEHALAASPSANAVRAWVDSLEPDGSWADVDYAGTSCSGWEPAAHTSRIQSMAVAWGKPGSGLAGDERLLAAVLSALDYWIEQDLECPNWWYNEIGVPLALSGALLVLEERLSGEQRVGGLRILERAKLGMTGQNLVWVAQITVARGCLERSPDTVGAAFGAIEGEIRVSEGEGVQADGSFYQHGAQLYSGGYGLGFARDCALFARLADGTAFAFGPEAVAVLSLYLLDGQQWMIRGRQFDTSAVGREITRASAARADALGSACRDMIALDTPRRAEFEAFLARLESDPGAPEPPLVGNRCFWRSDLMCHHRPGYYASVRVTSDRVLQTELVNSENTRGRHLADGVNNLYLDGGEYSMIFPVWDWQALPGTTCERNGEVGVQNGAVGERPFAGGVSDGVYGVQAMDFARGPLTARKAWFFFDEAYVCLGSGITCSSDHPVVTSVNQCLLEGEVLVGSLGGGPPPRGETLLNRETWVHHDGVGYVFPQPTDIALFADTRVGSWSLIGTGPSDEVRADVFDLRIDHGAGPIDASYAYVVLPGMSVRQTSRRARSLGVDILSNTAQMQACRHRGAGVTGMVFYEAGTVELAGLPRITVDRPCALLWRDLEDRVSLAAADPSHGVGTLTITVGEGMVLTYDLPEGLLAGRSVVEEFDLH
;
A
#
# COMPACT_ATOMS: atom_id res chain seq x y z
N MET A 1 -24.94 12.51 -9.40
CA MET A 1 -23.97 12.03 -10.42
C MET A 1 -24.65 10.90 -11.19
N PRO A 2 -24.50 10.79 -12.53
CA PRO A 2 -25.33 9.85 -13.27
C PRO A 2 -24.94 8.41 -12.91
N SER A 3 -25.90 7.67 -12.37
CA SER A 3 -25.83 6.24 -12.14
C SER A 3 -25.55 5.52 -13.47
N ALA A 4 -24.38 4.91 -13.59
CA ALA A 4 -24.09 4.01 -14.70
C ALA A 4 -24.84 2.70 -14.46
N VAL A 5 -26.09 2.63 -14.93
CA VAL A 5 -26.84 1.39 -15.07
C VAL A 5 -26.10 0.55 -16.11
N LEU A 6 -25.53 -0.58 -15.69
CA LEU A 6 -24.99 -1.60 -16.58
C LEU A 6 -26.14 -2.16 -17.45
N GLY A 7 -26.22 -1.69 -18.70
CA GLY A 7 -27.09 -2.27 -19.72
C GLY A 7 -26.60 -3.66 -20.15
N PRO A 8 -27.48 -4.53 -20.68
CA PRO A 8 -27.14 -5.89 -21.05
C PRO A 8 -26.07 -5.91 -22.16
N ILE A 9 -25.00 -6.66 -21.93
CA ILE A 9 -23.91 -6.90 -22.87
C ILE A 9 -24.48 -7.57 -24.12
N ALA A 10 -24.56 -6.84 -25.23
CA ALA A 10 -24.83 -7.42 -26.53
C ALA A 10 -23.59 -8.22 -26.96
N LEU A 11 -23.75 -9.54 -27.11
CA LEU A 11 -22.74 -10.41 -27.71
C LEU A 11 -22.50 -10.00 -29.17
N VAL A 12 -21.50 -9.16 -29.40
CA VAL A 12 -20.96 -8.93 -30.74
C VAL A 12 -20.00 -10.07 -31.03
N PHE A 13 -20.40 -10.99 -31.89
CA PHE A 13 -19.48 -11.99 -32.46
C PHE A 13 -18.46 -11.27 -33.35
N THR A 14 -17.33 -10.86 -32.78
CA THR A 14 -16.16 -10.46 -33.57
C THR A 14 -15.51 -11.72 -34.15
N LEU A 15 -15.44 -11.79 -35.48
CA LEU A 15 -14.59 -12.76 -36.17
C LEU A 15 -13.16 -12.65 -35.62
N PRO A 16 -12.45 -13.76 -35.37
CA PRO A 16 -11.09 -13.69 -34.86
C PRO A 16 -10.21 -13.01 -35.91
N VAL A 17 -9.77 -11.80 -35.62
CA VAL A 17 -8.63 -11.20 -36.31
C VAL A 17 -7.44 -12.04 -35.89
N VAL A 18 -6.96 -12.89 -36.80
CA VAL A 18 -5.71 -13.63 -36.58
C VAL A 18 -4.61 -12.59 -36.49
N ALA A 19 -4.07 -12.40 -35.28
CA ALA A 19 -2.90 -11.55 -35.08
C ALA A 19 -1.77 -12.05 -36.01
N PRO A 20 -1.03 -11.15 -36.68
CA PRO A 20 0.10 -11.55 -37.50
C PRO A 20 1.09 -12.37 -36.66
N ALA A 21 1.63 -13.44 -37.23
CA ALA A 21 2.66 -14.23 -36.56
C ALA A 21 3.87 -13.34 -36.24
N ALA A 22 4.35 -13.41 -34.99
CA ALA A 22 5.48 -12.61 -34.53
C ALA A 22 6.70 -12.84 -35.42
N GLY A 23 7.25 -11.75 -35.95
CA GLY A 23 8.38 -11.78 -36.87
C GLY A 23 9.66 -11.22 -36.26
N PRO A 24 10.82 -11.38 -36.94
CA PRO A 24 12.07 -10.76 -36.53
C PRO A 24 11.99 -9.22 -36.37
N GLY A 25 11.09 -8.56 -37.12
CA GLY A 25 10.86 -7.12 -37.01
C GLY A 25 10.21 -6.69 -35.69
N ASP A 26 9.32 -7.51 -35.12
CA ASP A 26 8.71 -7.26 -33.81
C ASP A 26 9.76 -7.37 -32.71
N VAL A 27 10.60 -8.42 -32.77
CA VAL A 27 11.71 -8.63 -31.82
C VAL A 27 12.70 -7.46 -31.87
N GLU A 28 13.05 -6.97 -33.06
CA GLU A 28 13.94 -5.82 -33.19
C GLU A 28 13.31 -4.54 -32.62
N THR A 29 12.01 -4.34 -32.84
CA THR A 29 11.27 -3.20 -32.27
C THR A 29 11.30 -3.22 -30.74
N VAL A 30 11.01 -4.37 -30.14
CA VAL A 30 11.07 -4.55 -28.67
C VAL A 30 12.50 -4.32 -28.16
N ARG A 31 13.51 -4.91 -28.83
CA ARG A 31 14.91 -4.75 -28.44
C ARG A 31 15.33 -3.28 -28.42
N LEU A 32 15.03 -2.52 -29.47
CA LEU A 32 15.35 -1.10 -29.54
C LEU A 32 14.69 -0.30 -28.42
N ARG A 33 13.42 -0.60 -28.12
CA ARG A 33 12.69 0.05 -27.02
C ARG A 33 13.27 -0.30 -25.64
N LEU A 34 13.74 -1.55 -25.44
CA LEU A 34 14.43 -1.95 -24.22
C LEU A 34 15.79 -1.25 -24.06
N VAL A 35 16.56 -1.10 -25.14
CA VAL A 35 17.81 -0.33 -25.13
C VAL A 35 17.52 1.13 -24.79
N GLU A 36 16.52 1.75 -25.42
CA GLU A 36 16.10 3.12 -25.13
C GLU A 36 15.70 3.28 -23.65
N HIS A 37 14.92 2.34 -23.12
CA HIS A 37 14.53 2.32 -21.70
C HIS A 37 15.75 2.21 -20.78
N ALA A 38 16.71 1.33 -21.06
CA ALA A 38 17.94 1.20 -20.28
C ALA A 38 18.77 2.50 -20.31
N LEU A 39 18.84 3.17 -21.45
CA LEU A 39 19.56 4.44 -21.63
C LEU A 39 18.86 5.65 -20.99
N ALA A 40 17.60 5.52 -20.58
CA ALA A 40 16.89 6.58 -19.86
C ALA A 40 17.52 6.88 -18.49
N ALA A 41 18.12 5.88 -17.84
CA ALA A 41 18.86 6.03 -16.59
C ALA A 41 20.01 7.05 -16.74
N SER A 42 20.32 7.77 -15.66
CA SER A 42 21.35 8.82 -15.66
C SER A 42 22.39 8.54 -14.56
N PRO A 43 23.29 7.57 -14.77
CA PRO A 43 24.33 7.25 -13.80
C PRO A 43 25.27 8.45 -13.58
N SER A 44 25.79 8.58 -12.35
CA SER A 44 26.74 9.63 -12.02
C SER A 44 28.05 9.45 -12.77
N ALA A 45 28.40 10.39 -13.65
CA ALA A 45 29.66 10.35 -14.39
C ALA A 45 30.89 10.33 -13.46
N ASN A 46 30.80 10.96 -12.28
CA ASN A 46 31.88 10.93 -11.30
C ASN A 46 32.04 9.56 -10.65
N ALA A 47 30.93 8.89 -10.30
CA ALA A 47 30.98 7.54 -9.76
C ALA A 47 31.53 6.56 -10.82
N VAL A 48 31.07 6.67 -12.06
CA VAL A 48 31.57 5.85 -13.18
C VAL A 48 33.07 6.03 -13.38
N ARG A 49 33.57 7.26 -13.40
CA ARG A 49 35.03 7.52 -13.49
C ARG A 49 35.79 6.92 -12.32
N ALA A 50 35.27 7.07 -11.10
CA ALA A 50 35.90 6.49 -9.91
C ALA A 50 36.01 4.96 -10.02
N TRP A 51 34.96 4.28 -10.48
CA TRP A 51 34.99 2.82 -10.70
C TRP A 51 35.95 2.41 -11.81
N VAL A 52 36.06 3.18 -12.89
CA VAL A 52 37.07 2.94 -13.96
C VAL A 52 38.49 3.13 -13.44
N ASP A 53 38.72 4.12 -12.58
CA ASP A 53 40.04 4.41 -12.01
C ASP A 53 40.45 3.41 -10.93
N SER A 54 39.49 2.82 -10.21
CA SER A 54 39.72 1.85 -9.15
C SER A 54 39.49 0.39 -9.56
N LEU A 55 39.28 0.11 -10.85
CA LEU A 55 39.13 -1.25 -11.36
C LEU A 55 40.48 -1.98 -11.31
N GLU A 56 40.50 -3.15 -10.70
CA GLU A 56 41.70 -3.98 -10.62
C GLU A 56 41.97 -4.66 -11.98
N PRO A 57 43.21 -5.11 -12.26
CA PRO A 57 43.56 -5.74 -13.53
C PRO A 57 42.76 -6.99 -13.89
N ASP A 58 42.15 -7.66 -12.90
CA ASP A 58 41.29 -8.83 -13.09
C ASP A 58 39.82 -8.47 -13.35
N GLY A 59 39.45 -7.18 -13.32
CA GLY A 59 38.08 -6.71 -13.48
C GLY A 59 37.28 -6.62 -12.17
N SER A 60 37.90 -6.87 -11.01
CA SER A 60 37.25 -6.73 -9.72
C SER A 60 37.38 -5.32 -9.12
N TRP A 61 36.68 -5.08 -8.01
CA TRP A 61 36.87 -3.88 -7.20
C TRP A 61 37.19 -4.26 -5.75
N ALA A 62 38.28 -3.72 -5.21
CA ALA A 62 38.75 -4.02 -3.85
C ALA A 62 37.79 -3.56 -2.74
N ASP A 63 36.85 -2.65 -3.03
CA ASP A 63 35.85 -2.16 -2.09
C ASP A 63 34.57 -3.01 -2.03
N VAL A 64 34.50 -4.11 -2.79
CA VAL A 64 33.37 -5.06 -2.77
C VAL A 64 33.77 -6.32 -2.00
N ASP A 65 33.01 -6.68 -0.97
CA ASP A 65 33.19 -7.97 -0.29
C ASP A 65 32.58 -9.12 -1.10
N TYR A 66 33.40 -9.72 -1.96
CA TYR A 66 33.01 -10.86 -2.80
C TYR A 66 32.71 -12.16 -2.02
N ALA A 67 33.09 -12.25 -0.74
CA ALA A 67 32.75 -13.38 0.12
C ALA A 67 31.43 -13.19 0.89
N GLY A 68 30.78 -12.03 0.73
CA GLY A 68 29.52 -11.69 1.40
C GLY A 68 28.41 -12.69 1.09
N THR A 69 27.61 -13.05 2.11
CA THR A 69 26.52 -14.04 2.02
C THR A 69 25.17 -13.49 2.48
N SER A 70 25.06 -12.18 2.69
CA SER A 70 23.84 -11.52 3.16
C SER A 70 22.65 -11.75 2.21
N CYS A 71 21.51 -12.21 2.74
CA CYS A 71 20.30 -12.47 1.96
C CYS A 71 19.50 -11.21 1.60
N SER A 72 19.74 -10.09 2.28
CA SER A 72 19.01 -8.83 2.06
C SER A 72 19.88 -7.75 1.41
N GLY A 73 21.18 -7.72 1.70
CA GLY A 73 22.15 -6.78 1.14
C GLY A 73 23.40 -7.50 0.66
N TRP A 74 23.26 -8.30 -0.39
CA TRP A 74 24.37 -9.09 -0.93
C TRP A 74 25.38 -8.18 -1.64
N GLU A 75 26.47 -7.84 -0.95
CA GLU A 75 27.49 -6.90 -1.45
C GLU A 75 28.03 -7.21 -2.85
N PRO A 76 28.27 -8.49 -3.24
CA PRO A 76 28.69 -8.81 -4.60
C PRO A 76 27.76 -8.27 -5.69
N ALA A 77 26.45 -8.12 -5.43
CA ALA A 77 25.52 -7.54 -6.40
C ALA A 77 25.87 -6.10 -6.81
N ALA A 78 26.61 -5.36 -5.97
CA ALA A 78 27.11 -4.02 -6.31
C ALA A 78 27.98 -4.04 -7.57
N HIS A 79 28.75 -5.12 -7.81
CA HIS A 79 29.56 -5.28 -9.01
C HIS A 79 28.71 -5.23 -10.29
N THR A 80 27.62 -6.01 -10.34
CA THR A 80 26.71 -6.03 -11.51
C THR A 80 25.94 -4.72 -11.68
N SER A 81 25.62 -4.05 -10.57
CA SER A 81 25.02 -2.70 -10.60
C SER A 81 25.98 -1.65 -11.18
N ARG A 82 27.29 -1.77 -10.91
CA ARG A 82 28.34 -0.95 -11.53
C ARG A 82 28.45 -1.23 -13.02
N ILE A 83 28.47 -2.51 -13.43
CA ILE A 83 28.46 -2.91 -14.85
C ILE A 83 27.30 -2.23 -15.59
N GLN A 84 26.08 -2.33 -15.06
CA GLN A 84 24.91 -1.70 -15.67
C GLN A 84 25.08 -0.18 -15.82
N SER A 85 25.52 0.49 -14.76
CA SER A 85 25.73 1.95 -14.75
C SER A 85 26.82 2.37 -15.74
N MET A 86 27.92 1.62 -15.83
CA MET A 86 29.02 1.87 -16.76
C MET A 86 28.57 1.67 -18.21
N ALA A 87 27.84 0.58 -18.49
CA ALA A 87 27.29 0.30 -19.82
C ALA A 87 26.35 1.42 -20.29
N VAL A 88 25.42 1.86 -19.43
CA VAL A 88 24.52 2.99 -19.72
C VAL A 88 25.30 4.28 -19.94
N ALA A 89 26.28 4.59 -19.09
CA ALA A 89 27.10 5.79 -19.26
C ALA A 89 27.85 5.81 -20.60
N TRP A 90 28.35 4.65 -21.04
CA TRP A 90 29.02 4.49 -22.33
C TRP A 90 28.06 4.57 -23.52
N GLY A 91 26.86 3.99 -23.41
CA GLY A 91 25.89 3.93 -24.50
C GLY A 91 25.01 5.18 -24.66
N LYS A 92 24.85 5.99 -23.61
CA LYS A 92 23.89 7.10 -23.59
C LYS A 92 24.45 8.35 -24.28
N PRO A 93 23.85 8.83 -25.38
CA PRO A 93 24.24 10.10 -26.00
C PRO A 93 24.16 11.25 -25.01
N GLY A 94 25.20 12.09 -24.96
CA GLY A 94 25.25 13.26 -24.08
C GLY A 94 25.64 12.99 -22.63
N SER A 95 25.99 11.75 -22.25
CA SER A 95 26.48 11.44 -20.88
C SER A 95 27.84 12.06 -20.53
N GLY A 96 28.57 12.56 -21.54
CA GLY A 96 29.97 12.98 -21.41
C GLY A 96 30.99 11.83 -21.32
N LEU A 97 30.50 10.58 -21.32
CA LEU A 97 31.28 9.34 -21.35
C LEU A 97 30.89 8.44 -22.55
N ALA A 98 30.01 8.95 -23.41
CA ALA A 98 29.47 8.23 -24.54
C ALA A 98 30.59 7.82 -25.51
N GLY A 99 30.71 6.53 -25.79
CA GLY A 99 31.75 6.00 -26.68
C GLY A 99 33.18 6.06 -26.14
N ASP A 100 33.38 6.31 -24.84
CA ASP A 100 34.73 6.31 -24.24
C ASP A 100 35.34 4.91 -24.25
N GLU A 101 36.48 4.75 -24.94
CA GLU A 101 37.15 3.45 -25.11
C GLU A 101 37.74 2.89 -23.80
N ARG A 102 38.16 3.75 -22.87
CA ARG A 102 38.68 3.31 -21.57
C ARG A 102 37.55 2.78 -20.70
N LEU A 103 36.40 3.45 -20.71
CA LEU A 103 35.18 2.97 -20.04
C LEU A 103 34.69 1.66 -20.66
N LEU A 104 34.70 1.54 -21.99
CA LEU A 104 34.33 0.29 -22.66
C LEU A 104 35.21 -0.88 -22.24
N ALA A 105 36.54 -0.69 -22.26
CA ALA A 105 37.48 -1.72 -21.82
C ALA A 105 37.24 -2.11 -20.35
N ALA A 106 36.98 -1.12 -19.48
CA ALA A 106 36.71 -1.35 -18.06
C ALA A 106 35.41 -2.14 -17.83
N VAL A 107 34.30 -1.78 -18.49
CA VAL A 107 33.02 -2.49 -18.29
C VAL A 107 33.07 -3.92 -18.84
N LEU A 108 33.78 -4.14 -19.95
CA LEU A 108 33.98 -5.48 -20.51
C LEU A 108 34.85 -6.34 -19.61
N SER A 109 35.94 -5.80 -19.04
CA SER A 109 36.78 -6.50 -18.07
C SER A 109 36.03 -6.87 -16.78
N ALA A 110 35.18 -5.96 -16.28
CA ALA A 110 34.32 -6.28 -15.12
C ALA A 110 33.30 -7.38 -15.46
N LEU A 111 32.71 -7.35 -16.66
CA LEU A 111 31.81 -8.41 -17.11
C LEU A 111 32.52 -9.77 -17.20
N ASP A 112 33.76 -9.80 -17.70
CA ASP A 112 34.57 -11.03 -17.76
C ASP A 112 34.80 -11.59 -16.35
N TYR A 113 35.20 -10.75 -15.39
CA TYR A 113 35.35 -11.16 -13.99
C TYR A 113 34.08 -11.83 -13.45
N TRP A 114 32.91 -11.20 -13.63
CA TRP A 114 31.66 -11.75 -13.13
C TRP A 114 31.31 -13.10 -13.78
N ILE A 115 31.47 -13.21 -15.11
CA ILE A 115 31.20 -14.44 -15.86
C ILE A 115 32.13 -15.58 -15.42
N GLU A 116 33.40 -15.27 -15.11
CA GLU A 116 34.39 -16.25 -14.67
C GLU A 116 34.18 -16.71 -13.23
N GLN A 117 33.90 -15.79 -12.31
CA GLN A 117 33.69 -16.12 -10.90
C GLN A 117 32.33 -16.77 -10.62
N ASP A 118 31.34 -16.44 -11.44
CA ASP A 118 29.98 -16.99 -11.42
C ASP A 118 29.35 -17.01 -10.01
N LEU A 119 29.45 -15.89 -9.30
CA LEU A 119 29.10 -15.78 -7.90
C LEU A 119 27.61 -16.06 -7.63
N GLU A 120 27.33 -16.70 -6.50
CA GLU A 120 25.98 -17.02 -6.04
C GLU A 120 25.72 -16.54 -4.61
N CYS A 121 24.51 -16.09 -4.37
CA CYS A 121 23.98 -15.72 -3.07
C CYS A 121 23.16 -16.89 -2.47
N PRO A 122 23.16 -17.09 -1.14
CA PRO A 122 22.21 -18.01 -0.51
C PRO A 122 20.73 -17.65 -0.76
N ASN A 123 20.42 -16.38 -1.02
CA ASN A 123 19.09 -15.96 -1.46
C ASN A 123 18.96 -16.11 -2.98
N TRP A 124 18.14 -17.07 -3.41
CA TRP A 124 17.84 -17.39 -4.81
C TRP A 124 17.48 -16.15 -5.65
N TRP A 125 16.82 -15.15 -5.04
CA TRP A 125 16.38 -13.95 -5.74
C TRP A 125 17.54 -13.22 -6.42
N TYR A 126 18.71 -13.12 -5.77
CA TYR A 126 19.86 -12.49 -6.40
C TYR A 126 20.34 -13.26 -7.63
N ASN A 127 20.28 -14.59 -7.58
CA ASN A 127 20.83 -15.46 -8.61
C ASN A 127 19.93 -15.53 -9.85
N GLU A 128 18.61 -15.55 -9.63
CA GLU A 128 17.62 -15.74 -10.70
C GLU A 128 16.99 -14.42 -11.18
N ILE A 129 17.03 -13.37 -10.35
CA ILE A 129 16.37 -12.09 -10.64
C ILE A 129 17.35 -10.92 -10.55
N GLY A 130 17.94 -10.65 -9.38
CA GLY A 130 18.72 -9.43 -9.13
C GLY A 130 19.90 -9.24 -10.10
N VAL A 131 20.80 -10.22 -10.16
CA VAL A 131 21.97 -10.21 -11.06
C VAL A 131 21.55 -10.26 -12.53
N PRO A 132 20.67 -11.19 -12.97
CA PRO A 132 20.24 -11.21 -14.35
C PRO A 132 19.53 -9.92 -14.80
N LEU A 133 18.73 -9.27 -13.96
CA LEU A 133 18.14 -7.96 -14.28
C LEU A 133 19.21 -6.91 -14.53
N ALA A 134 20.17 -6.76 -13.62
CA ALA A 134 21.25 -5.78 -13.76
C ALA A 134 22.06 -6.01 -15.05
N LEU A 135 22.40 -7.26 -15.36
CA LEU A 135 23.17 -7.60 -16.55
C LEU A 135 22.36 -7.52 -17.85
N SER A 136 21.04 -7.77 -17.82
CA SER A 136 20.21 -7.76 -19.03
C SER A 136 20.28 -6.43 -19.79
N GLY A 137 20.17 -5.31 -19.08
CA GLY A 137 20.29 -3.97 -19.65
C GLY A 137 21.69 -3.67 -20.18
N ALA A 138 22.72 -4.08 -19.44
CA ALA A 138 24.12 -3.91 -19.86
C ALA A 138 24.42 -4.66 -21.15
N LEU A 139 24.01 -5.94 -21.24
CA LEU A 139 24.22 -6.79 -22.40
C LEU A 139 23.49 -6.28 -23.64
N LEU A 140 22.28 -5.74 -23.48
CA LEU A 140 21.54 -5.11 -24.59
C LEU A 140 22.23 -3.84 -25.09
N VAL A 141 22.69 -2.96 -24.20
CA VAL A 141 23.39 -1.73 -24.58
C VAL A 141 24.74 -2.02 -25.25
N LEU A 142 25.45 -3.05 -24.78
CA LEU A 142 26.78 -3.41 -25.27
C LEU A 142 26.76 -4.46 -26.39
N GLU A 143 25.59 -4.89 -26.89
CA GLU A 143 25.42 -6.08 -27.75
C GLU A 143 26.44 -6.17 -28.89
N GLU A 144 26.70 -5.04 -29.58
CA GLU A 144 27.61 -4.97 -30.73
C GLU A 144 29.10 -4.90 -30.37
N ARG A 145 29.43 -4.84 -29.08
CA ARG A 145 30.82 -4.76 -28.55
C ARG A 145 31.22 -5.99 -27.76
N LEU A 146 30.29 -6.87 -27.42
CA LEU A 146 30.57 -8.11 -26.72
C LEU A 146 31.40 -9.07 -27.60
N SER A 147 32.40 -9.72 -26.99
CA SER A 147 33.06 -10.87 -27.58
C SER A 147 32.09 -12.08 -27.66
N GLY A 148 32.45 -13.10 -28.44
CA GLY A 148 31.68 -14.34 -28.50
C GLY A 148 31.56 -15.02 -27.13
N GLU A 149 32.63 -14.99 -26.33
CA GLU A 149 32.67 -15.57 -24.98
C GLU A 149 31.81 -14.77 -24.00
N GLN A 150 31.89 -13.44 -24.03
CA GLN A 150 31.06 -12.54 -23.21
C GLN A 150 29.58 -12.71 -23.54
N ARG A 151 29.22 -12.86 -24.82
CA ARG A 151 27.85 -13.10 -25.23
C ARG A 151 27.33 -14.43 -24.68
N VAL A 152 28.10 -15.51 -24.81
CA VAL A 152 27.72 -16.84 -24.29
C VAL A 152 27.64 -16.83 -22.76
N GLY A 153 28.62 -16.25 -22.08
CA GLY A 153 28.66 -16.16 -20.62
C GLY A 153 27.53 -15.30 -20.06
N GLY A 154 27.26 -14.14 -20.66
CA GLY A 154 26.15 -13.28 -20.30
C GLY A 154 24.79 -13.98 -20.47
N LEU A 155 24.57 -14.65 -21.61
CA LEU A 155 23.35 -15.44 -21.85
C LEU A 155 23.18 -16.56 -20.82
N ARG A 156 24.26 -17.27 -20.45
CA ARG A 156 24.23 -18.28 -19.39
C ARG A 156 23.74 -17.73 -18.04
N ILE A 157 24.12 -16.50 -17.68
CA ILE A 157 23.60 -15.85 -16.46
C ILE A 157 22.10 -15.52 -16.63
N LEU A 158 21.69 -14.97 -17.78
CA LEU A 158 20.27 -14.66 -18.03
C LEU A 158 19.39 -15.91 -18.06
N GLU A 159 19.92 -17.06 -18.48
CA GLU A 159 19.22 -18.34 -18.49
C GLU A 159 18.81 -18.86 -17.11
N ARG A 160 19.37 -18.31 -16.02
CA ARG A 160 18.94 -18.63 -14.65
C ARG A 160 17.49 -18.22 -14.39
N ALA A 161 17.01 -17.17 -15.05
CA ALA A 161 15.61 -16.77 -14.97
C ALA A 161 14.72 -17.83 -15.62
N LYS A 162 13.85 -18.45 -14.81
CA LYS A 162 12.88 -19.45 -15.26
C LYS A 162 11.46 -18.92 -15.13
N LEU A 163 10.70 -18.97 -16.22
CA LEU A 163 9.27 -18.74 -16.18
C LEU A 163 8.59 -19.83 -15.33
N GLY A 164 7.64 -19.45 -14.47
CA GLY A 164 6.92 -20.39 -13.59
C GLY A 164 6.64 -19.88 -12.17
N MET A 165 7.04 -18.65 -11.85
CA MET A 165 6.74 -17.98 -10.57
C MET A 165 5.36 -17.29 -10.63
N THR A 166 5.03 -16.47 -9.62
CA THR A 166 3.78 -15.69 -9.52
C THR A 166 4.07 -14.23 -9.16
N GLY A 167 3.09 -13.37 -9.41
CA GLY A 167 3.11 -11.94 -9.11
C GLY A 167 4.35 -11.26 -9.68
N GLN A 168 4.97 -10.40 -8.87
CA GLN A 168 6.10 -9.61 -9.32
C GLN A 168 7.36 -10.45 -9.63
N ASN A 169 7.53 -11.59 -8.97
CA ASN A 169 8.64 -12.49 -9.26
C ASN A 169 8.55 -13.04 -10.69
N LEU A 170 7.33 -13.38 -11.16
CA LEU A 170 7.11 -13.79 -12.55
C LEU A 170 7.46 -12.68 -13.53
N VAL A 171 7.02 -11.45 -13.24
CA VAL A 171 7.27 -10.30 -14.13
C VAL A 171 8.77 -10.05 -14.30
N TRP A 172 9.55 -10.14 -13.21
CA TRP A 172 11.00 -9.97 -13.30
C TRP A 172 11.70 -11.07 -14.12
N VAL A 173 11.39 -12.35 -13.89
CA VAL A 173 12.00 -13.44 -14.69
C VAL A 173 11.56 -13.36 -16.14
N ALA A 174 10.34 -12.91 -16.42
CA ALA A 174 9.86 -12.69 -17.77
C ALA A 174 10.58 -11.51 -18.44
N GLN A 175 10.81 -10.39 -17.75
CA GLN A 175 11.62 -9.27 -18.25
C GLN A 175 13.02 -9.72 -18.66
N ILE A 176 13.69 -10.52 -17.82
CA ILE A 176 15.00 -11.10 -18.13
C ILE A 176 14.91 -11.99 -19.38
N THR A 177 13.85 -12.79 -19.47
CA THR A 177 13.60 -13.69 -20.61
C THR A 177 13.33 -12.92 -21.92
N VAL A 178 12.65 -11.77 -21.87
CA VAL A 178 12.48 -10.89 -23.05
C VAL A 178 13.83 -10.36 -23.51
N ALA A 179 14.66 -9.86 -22.60
CA ALA A 179 16.00 -9.38 -22.93
C ALA A 179 16.87 -10.50 -23.55
N ARG A 180 16.83 -11.71 -22.96
CA ARG A 180 17.51 -12.89 -23.51
C ARG A 180 17.00 -13.22 -24.91
N GLY A 181 15.69 -13.30 -25.11
CA GLY A 181 15.09 -13.57 -26.42
C GLY A 181 15.45 -12.54 -27.48
N CYS A 182 15.58 -11.26 -27.09
CA CYS A 182 16.06 -10.20 -27.99
C CYS A 182 17.53 -10.40 -28.39
N LEU A 183 18.40 -10.77 -27.44
CA LEU A 183 19.81 -11.10 -27.72
C LEU A 183 19.92 -12.38 -28.58
N GLU A 184 19.04 -13.35 -28.39
CA GLU A 184 19.00 -14.59 -29.19
C GLU A 184 18.34 -14.41 -30.56
N ARG A 185 17.66 -13.27 -30.80
CA ARG A 185 16.81 -13.04 -31.97
C ARG A 185 15.69 -14.09 -32.09
N SER A 186 15.12 -14.50 -30.96
CA SER A 186 14.09 -15.56 -30.87
C SER A 186 12.69 -14.97 -30.63
N PRO A 187 11.81 -14.92 -31.66
CA PRO A 187 10.42 -14.51 -31.48
C PRO A 187 9.65 -15.40 -30.49
N ASP A 188 9.94 -16.70 -30.46
CA ASP A 188 9.28 -17.65 -29.56
C ASP A 188 9.64 -17.37 -28.10
N THR A 189 10.92 -17.09 -27.80
CA THR A 189 11.36 -16.74 -26.44
C THR A 189 10.71 -15.43 -25.97
N VAL A 190 10.69 -14.41 -26.85
CA VAL A 190 10.10 -13.10 -26.54
C VAL A 190 8.58 -13.23 -26.34
N GLY A 191 7.89 -13.94 -27.24
CA GLY A 191 6.45 -14.17 -27.17
C GLY A 191 6.04 -14.95 -25.93
N ALA A 192 6.78 -16.01 -25.57
CA ALA A 192 6.52 -16.77 -24.34
C ALA A 192 6.63 -15.90 -23.08
N ALA A 193 7.61 -14.98 -23.04
CA ALA A 193 7.80 -14.10 -21.89
C ALA A 193 6.73 -12.99 -21.81
N PHE A 194 6.37 -12.35 -22.91
CA PHE A 194 5.25 -11.39 -22.92
C PHE A 194 3.92 -12.06 -22.56
N GLY A 195 3.66 -13.26 -23.11
CA GLY A 195 2.45 -14.03 -22.76
C GLY A 195 2.41 -14.43 -21.29
N ALA A 196 3.56 -14.68 -20.65
CA ALA A 196 3.62 -14.93 -19.22
C ALA A 196 3.26 -13.68 -18.40
N ILE A 197 3.77 -12.50 -18.78
CA ILE A 197 3.41 -11.24 -18.12
C ILE A 197 1.92 -10.96 -18.30
N GLU A 198 1.40 -11.04 -19.53
CA GLU A 198 -0.01 -10.82 -19.82
C GLU A 198 -0.92 -11.77 -19.04
N GLY A 199 -0.57 -13.06 -18.97
CA GLY A 199 -1.33 -14.06 -18.22
C GLY A 199 -1.34 -13.83 -16.70
N GLU A 200 -0.37 -13.11 -16.16
CA GLU A 200 -0.33 -12.73 -14.75
C GLU A 200 -1.11 -11.44 -14.46
N ILE A 201 -1.38 -10.62 -15.49
CA ILE A 201 -2.25 -9.46 -15.42
C ILE A 201 -3.71 -9.92 -15.46
N ARG A 202 -4.15 -10.52 -14.36
CA ARG A 202 -5.52 -11.01 -14.17
C ARG A 202 -5.99 -10.75 -12.75
N VAL A 203 -7.31 -10.76 -12.56
CA VAL A 203 -7.87 -10.85 -11.22
C VAL A 203 -7.58 -12.24 -10.65
N SER A 204 -6.90 -12.28 -9.52
CA SER A 204 -6.41 -13.50 -8.88
C SER A 204 -7.22 -13.86 -7.64
N GLU A 205 -7.33 -15.16 -7.37
CA GLU A 205 -7.83 -15.71 -6.11
C GLU A 205 -6.72 -15.86 -5.05
N GLY A 206 -5.47 -15.94 -5.49
CA GLY A 206 -4.27 -16.01 -4.65
C GLY A 206 -3.42 -14.76 -4.79
N GLU A 207 -2.11 -14.90 -5.00
CA GLU A 207 -1.20 -13.78 -5.25
C GLU A 207 -1.54 -13.03 -6.55
N GLY A 208 -1.25 -11.73 -6.60
CA GLY A 208 -1.53 -10.85 -7.73
C GLY A 208 -2.62 -9.82 -7.44
N VAL A 209 -3.19 -9.25 -8.51
CA VAL A 209 -4.25 -8.23 -8.45
C VAL A 209 -5.55 -8.85 -7.95
N GLN A 210 -6.15 -8.26 -6.92
CA GLN A 210 -7.39 -8.72 -6.33
C GLN A 210 -8.61 -8.03 -6.97
N ALA A 211 -9.80 -8.60 -6.78
CA ALA A 211 -11.04 -8.08 -7.35
C ALA A 211 -11.45 -6.69 -6.85
N ASP A 212 -10.92 -6.26 -5.69
CA ASP A 212 -11.10 -4.92 -5.14
C ASP A 212 -9.99 -3.93 -5.55
N GLY A 213 -9.06 -4.35 -6.42
CA GLY A 213 -7.92 -3.56 -6.86
C GLY A 213 -6.71 -3.59 -5.92
N SER A 214 -6.79 -4.27 -4.76
CA SER A 214 -5.60 -4.49 -3.92
C SER A 214 -4.63 -5.51 -4.53
N PHE A 215 -3.43 -5.65 -3.97
CA PHE A 215 -2.43 -6.61 -4.46
C PHE A 215 -1.93 -7.53 -3.36
N TYR A 216 -1.82 -8.82 -3.67
CA TYR A 216 -1.28 -9.84 -2.79
C TYR A 216 0.08 -10.37 -3.24
N GLN A 217 0.98 -10.60 -2.29
CA GLN A 217 2.22 -11.34 -2.51
C GLN A 217 2.66 -12.03 -1.21
N HIS A 218 3.27 -13.20 -1.33
CA HIS A 218 3.62 -14.13 -0.25
C HIS A 218 2.38 -14.72 0.44
N GLY A 219 1.42 -15.18 -0.37
CA GLY A 219 0.09 -15.58 0.08
C GLY A 219 -0.89 -14.42 0.14
N ALA A 220 -1.97 -14.57 0.92
CA ALA A 220 -3.02 -13.56 1.08
C ALA A 220 -2.56 -12.40 1.99
N GLN A 221 -1.51 -11.67 1.59
CA GLN A 221 -0.95 -10.53 2.31
C GLN A 221 -1.02 -9.27 1.45
N LEU A 222 -1.61 -8.20 1.98
CA LEU A 222 -1.62 -6.88 1.32
C LEU A 222 -0.18 -6.40 1.08
N TYR A 223 0.15 -6.12 -0.19
CA TYR A 223 1.48 -5.74 -0.61
C TYR A 223 1.53 -4.73 -1.77
N SER A 224 0.52 -3.87 -1.89
CA SER A 224 0.38 -2.91 -2.99
C SER A 224 1.56 -1.94 -3.11
N GLY A 225 2.15 -1.49 -1.98
CA GLY A 225 3.23 -0.49 -1.97
C GLY A 225 4.66 -1.05 -2.11
N GLY A 226 4.82 -2.38 -2.16
CA GLY A 226 6.12 -3.05 -2.35
C GLY A 226 6.16 -3.87 -3.63
N TYR A 227 5.96 -5.19 -3.54
CA TYR A 227 5.87 -6.04 -4.74
C TYR A 227 4.80 -5.55 -5.71
N GLY A 228 3.65 -5.10 -5.20
CA GLY A 228 2.59 -4.53 -6.02
C GLY A 228 3.02 -3.27 -6.78
N LEU A 229 3.87 -2.42 -6.20
CA LEU A 229 4.38 -1.23 -6.88
C LEU A 229 5.30 -1.62 -8.03
N GLY A 230 6.16 -2.63 -7.81
CA GLY A 230 6.95 -3.26 -8.86
C GLY A 230 6.06 -3.78 -10.00
N PHE A 231 4.98 -4.48 -9.64
CA PHE A 231 4.03 -5.04 -10.60
C PHE A 231 3.33 -3.97 -11.42
N ALA A 232 2.90 -2.89 -10.78
CA ALA A 232 2.21 -1.80 -11.44
C ALA A 232 3.12 -1.10 -12.47
N ARG A 233 4.38 -0.84 -12.08
CA ARG A 233 5.39 -0.22 -12.93
C ARG A 233 5.77 -1.12 -14.10
N ASP A 234 6.17 -2.36 -13.81
CA ASP A 234 6.79 -3.23 -14.81
C ASP A 234 5.74 -3.76 -15.78
N CYS A 235 4.53 -4.10 -15.34
CA CYS A 235 3.47 -4.53 -16.27
C CYS A 235 3.02 -3.40 -17.21
N ALA A 236 2.88 -2.16 -16.72
CA ALA A 236 2.54 -1.02 -17.57
C ALA A 236 3.66 -0.74 -18.60
N LEU A 237 4.92 -0.79 -18.17
CA LEU A 237 6.07 -0.67 -19.06
C LEU A 237 6.06 -1.75 -20.14
N PHE A 238 5.88 -3.01 -19.78
CA PHE A 238 5.91 -4.12 -20.75
C PHE A 238 4.70 -4.08 -21.70
N ALA A 239 3.52 -3.67 -21.23
CA ALA A 239 2.38 -3.40 -22.10
C ALA A 239 2.73 -2.31 -23.14
N ARG A 240 3.36 -1.21 -22.71
CA ARG A 240 3.90 -0.19 -23.61
C ARG A 240 4.90 -0.85 -24.57
N LEU A 241 5.94 -1.53 -24.09
CA LEU A 241 7.04 -2.04 -24.92
C LEU A 241 6.55 -2.96 -26.04
N ALA A 242 5.47 -3.70 -25.79
CA ALA A 242 4.82 -4.58 -26.75
C ALA A 242 3.89 -3.87 -27.75
N ASP A 243 3.44 -2.64 -27.45
CA ASP A 243 2.42 -1.93 -28.22
C ASP A 243 2.78 -1.75 -29.70
N GLY A 244 1.82 -2.02 -30.59
CA GLY A 244 2.02 -1.99 -32.05
C GLY A 244 2.89 -3.12 -32.61
N THR A 245 3.20 -4.16 -31.83
CA THR A 245 3.87 -5.40 -32.29
C THR A 245 2.94 -6.61 -32.16
N ALA A 246 3.34 -7.76 -32.69
CA ALA A 246 2.61 -9.02 -32.47
C ALA A 246 2.53 -9.48 -31.00
N PHE A 247 3.27 -8.85 -30.07
CA PHE A 247 3.27 -9.16 -28.64
C PHE A 247 2.33 -8.27 -27.81
N ALA A 248 1.61 -7.33 -28.44
CA ALA A 248 0.78 -6.35 -27.76
C ALA A 248 -0.27 -7.03 -26.85
N PHE A 249 -0.43 -6.49 -25.64
CA PHE A 249 -1.39 -7.04 -24.68
C PHE A 249 -2.82 -6.76 -25.12
N GLY A 250 -3.70 -7.73 -24.86
CA GLY A 250 -5.12 -7.64 -25.13
C GLY A 250 -5.85 -6.64 -24.22
N PRO A 251 -7.07 -6.23 -24.61
CA PRO A 251 -7.86 -5.25 -23.87
C PRO A 251 -8.23 -5.71 -22.45
N GLU A 252 -8.30 -7.01 -22.19
CA GLU A 252 -8.58 -7.56 -20.85
C GLU A 252 -7.44 -7.27 -19.86
N ALA A 253 -6.19 -7.52 -20.26
CA ALA A 253 -5.02 -7.20 -19.44
C ALA A 253 -4.91 -5.69 -19.19
N VAL A 254 -5.15 -4.86 -20.21
CA VAL A 254 -5.18 -3.39 -20.08
C VAL A 254 -6.29 -2.93 -19.12
N ALA A 255 -7.45 -3.59 -19.14
CA ALA A 255 -8.55 -3.30 -18.22
C ALA A 255 -8.19 -3.69 -16.76
N VAL A 256 -7.52 -4.82 -16.54
CA VAL A 256 -7.04 -5.23 -15.21
C VAL A 256 -5.95 -4.29 -14.69
N LEU A 257 -5.00 -3.85 -15.53
CA LEU A 257 -4.05 -2.81 -15.13
C LEU A 257 -4.75 -1.49 -14.79
N SER A 258 -5.80 -1.14 -15.53
CA SER A 258 -6.58 0.07 -15.26
C SER A 258 -7.33 -0.03 -13.93
N LEU A 259 -7.97 -1.16 -13.63
CA LEU A 259 -8.52 -1.46 -12.30
C LEU A 259 -7.43 -1.34 -11.24
N TYR A 260 -6.31 -2.01 -11.43
CA TYR A 260 -5.27 -2.07 -10.42
C TYR A 260 -4.67 -0.68 -10.09
N LEU A 261 -4.37 0.13 -11.10
CA LEU A 261 -3.75 1.44 -10.90
C LEU A 261 -4.73 2.50 -10.42
N LEU A 262 -5.89 2.64 -11.08
CA LEU A 262 -6.86 3.70 -10.79
C LEU A 262 -7.77 3.36 -9.62
N ASP A 263 -8.13 2.08 -9.48
CA ASP A 263 -9.03 1.62 -8.44
C ASP A 263 -8.32 0.99 -7.23
N GLY A 264 -7.07 0.59 -7.39
CA GLY A 264 -6.20 0.13 -6.31
C GLY A 264 -5.21 1.19 -5.87
N GLN A 265 -4.07 1.23 -6.56
CA GLN A 265 -2.86 1.95 -6.15
C GLN A 265 -3.12 3.42 -5.81
N GLN A 266 -3.87 4.13 -6.64
CA GLN A 266 -4.20 5.54 -6.44
C GLN A 266 -4.88 5.82 -5.08
N TRP A 267 -5.67 4.88 -4.57
CA TRP A 267 -6.41 5.06 -3.33
C TRP A 267 -5.57 4.82 -2.08
N MET A 268 -4.43 4.12 -2.21
CA MET A 268 -3.53 3.79 -1.11
C MET A 268 -2.34 4.76 -1.00
N ILE A 269 -2.41 5.94 -1.61
CA ILE A 269 -1.35 6.95 -1.54
C ILE A 269 -1.91 8.32 -1.15
N ARG A 270 -1.08 9.17 -0.53
CA ARG A 270 -1.26 10.63 -0.44
C ARG A 270 -0.03 11.29 -1.05
N GLY A 271 -0.25 12.12 -2.09
CA GLY A 271 0.85 12.65 -2.88
C GLY A 271 1.68 11.51 -3.47
N ARG A 272 2.97 11.46 -3.16
CA ARG A 272 3.90 10.40 -3.58
C ARG A 272 4.26 9.42 -2.45
N GLN A 273 3.42 9.33 -1.43
CA GLN A 273 3.62 8.47 -0.28
C GLN A 273 2.51 7.43 -0.19
N PHE A 274 2.90 6.17 -0.14
CA PHE A 274 2.02 5.06 0.17
C PHE A 274 1.58 5.09 1.62
N ASP A 275 0.40 4.55 1.81
CA ASP A 275 -0.04 4.03 3.09
C ASP A 275 0.98 3.02 3.63
N THR A 276 1.51 3.28 4.82
CA THR A 276 2.53 2.41 5.44
C THR A 276 1.99 1.02 5.74
N SER A 277 0.68 0.83 5.83
CA SER A 277 0.08 -0.48 6.02
C SER A 277 0.09 -1.35 4.75
N ALA A 278 0.40 -0.76 3.58
CA ALA A 278 0.37 -1.45 2.28
C ALA A 278 1.76 -1.88 1.75
N VAL A 279 2.86 -1.59 2.47
CA VAL A 279 4.24 -1.78 1.97
C VAL A 279 4.90 -3.09 2.43
N GLY A 280 4.22 -3.89 3.25
CA GLY A 280 4.77 -5.15 3.79
C GLY A 280 6.04 -4.94 4.61
N ARG A 281 6.99 -5.89 4.54
CA ARG A 281 8.26 -5.79 5.30
C ARG A 281 9.15 -4.61 4.87
N GLU A 282 8.90 -4.05 3.69
CA GLU A 282 9.71 -2.96 3.16
C GLU A 282 9.63 -1.68 3.99
N ILE A 283 8.67 -1.59 4.91
CA ILE A 283 8.60 -0.53 5.92
C ILE A 283 9.92 -0.34 6.69
N THR A 284 10.78 -1.36 6.75
CA THR A 284 12.07 -1.29 7.43
C THR A 284 13.23 -0.83 6.53
N ARG A 285 12.93 -0.31 5.34
CA ARG A 285 13.92 0.26 4.42
C ARG A 285 13.82 1.78 4.43
N ALA A 286 14.96 2.47 4.28
CA ALA A 286 14.97 3.93 4.18
C ALA A 286 14.19 4.47 2.95
N SER A 287 13.97 3.65 1.93
CA SER A 287 13.18 4.02 0.75
C SER A 287 11.70 3.63 0.85
N ALA A 288 11.24 3.16 2.01
CA ALA A 288 9.89 2.68 2.23
C ALA A 288 8.81 3.69 1.80
N ALA A 289 7.66 3.17 1.40
CA ALA A 289 6.44 3.92 1.10
C ALA A 289 6.53 4.96 -0.03
N ARG A 290 7.63 5.06 -0.79
CA ARG A 290 7.67 5.98 -1.94
C ARG A 290 6.86 5.45 -3.12
N ALA A 291 5.98 6.28 -3.66
CA ALA A 291 5.09 5.95 -4.78
C ALA A 291 5.57 6.51 -6.14
N ASP A 292 6.80 7.02 -6.23
CA ASP A 292 7.32 7.71 -7.42
C ASP A 292 7.16 6.89 -8.73
N ALA A 293 7.25 5.56 -8.65
CA ALA A 293 7.12 4.65 -9.79
C ALA A 293 5.71 4.62 -10.43
N LEU A 294 4.67 5.09 -9.73
CA LEU A 294 3.32 5.17 -10.30
C LEU A 294 3.22 6.22 -11.42
N GLY A 295 4.07 7.26 -11.40
CA GLY A 295 4.08 8.28 -12.46
C GLY A 295 4.55 7.72 -13.80
N SER A 296 5.56 6.85 -13.80
CA SER A 296 5.94 6.09 -15.00
C SER A 296 4.80 5.18 -15.49
N ALA A 297 4.18 4.42 -14.57
CA ALA A 297 3.08 3.53 -14.93
C ALA A 297 1.90 4.29 -15.57
N CYS A 298 1.55 5.47 -15.03
CA CYS A 298 0.50 6.31 -15.62
C CYS A 298 0.87 6.78 -17.04
N ARG A 299 2.11 7.23 -17.26
CA ARG A 299 2.57 7.65 -18.60
C ARG A 299 2.53 6.50 -19.61
N ASP A 300 2.92 5.31 -19.20
CA ASP A 300 2.86 4.12 -20.03
C ASP A 300 1.40 3.75 -20.36
N MET A 301 0.49 3.77 -19.38
CA MET A 301 -0.93 3.53 -19.60
C MET A 301 -1.61 4.60 -20.46
N ILE A 302 -1.20 5.87 -20.32
CA ILE A 302 -1.66 6.97 -21.20
C ILE A 302 -1.16 6.72 -22.63
N ALA A 303 0.00 6.12 -22.85
CA ALA A 303 0.46 5.85 -24.22
C ALA A 303 -0.41 4.77 -24.92
N LEU A 304 -1.07 3.89 -24.18
CA LEU A 304 -1.90 2.79 -24.69
C LEU A 304 -3.32 3.24 -25.07
N ASP A 305 -3.99 2.43 -25.89
CA ASP A 305 -5.43 2.59 -26.16
C ASP A 305 -6.27 2.08 -24.98
N THR A 306 -6.48 2.94 -23.98
CA THR A 306 -7.35 2.67 -22.82
C THR A 306 -8.53 3.63 -22.77
N PRO A 307 -9.75 3.14 -22.49
CA PRO A 307 -10.92 4.01 -22.33
C PRO A 307 -10.85 4.91 -21.09
N ARG A 308 -9.92 4.64 -20.16
CA ARG A 308 -9.74 5.39 -18.90
C ARG A 308 -8.58 6.39 -18.92
N ARG A 309 -8.11 6.78 -20.11
CA ARG A 309 -6.99 7.72 -20.31
C ARG A 309 -7.10 8.99 -19.47
N ALA A 310 -8.28 9.62 -19.43
CA ALA A 310 -8.48 10.88 -18.69
C ALA A 310 -8.29 10.71 -17.17
N GLU A 311 -8.63 9.54 -16.62
CA GLU A 311 -8.39 9.24 -15.19
C GLU A 311 -6.90 9.06 -14.90
N PHE A 312 -6.15 8.42 -15.81
CA PHE A 312 -4.70 8.33 -15.71
C PHE A 312 -4.01 9.69 -15.84
N GLU A 313 -4.48 10.57 -16.72
CA GLU A 313 -3.97 11.94 -16.83
C GLU A 313 -4.20 12.70 -15.52
N ALA A 314 -5.39 12.57 -14.92
CA ALA A 314 -5.69 13.17 -13.62
C ALA A 314 -4.85 12.55 -12.49
N PHE A 315 -4.56 11.24 -12.55
CA PHE A 315 -3.68 10.58 -11.59
C PHE A 315 -2.24 11.09 -11.70
N LEU A 316 -1.71 11.12 -12.92
CA LEU A 316 -0.38 11.63 -13.20
C LEU A 316 -0.23 13.09 -12.74
N ALA A 317 -1.22 13.94 -13.03
CA ALA A 317 -1.23 15.33 -12.58
C ALA A 317 -1.09 15.45 -11.06
N ARG A 318 -1.80 14.63 -10.28
CA ARG A 318 -1.66 14.61 -8.82
C ARG A 318 -0.27 14.12 -8.36
N LEU A 319 0.32 13.15 -9.04
CA LEU A 319 1.65 12.64 -8.71
C LEU A 319 2.77 13.65 -9.01
N GLU A 320 2.61 14.44 -10.06
CA GLU A 320 3.58 15.44 -10.51
C GLU A 320 3.35 16.83 -9.88
N SER A 321 2.21 17.03 -9.22
CA SER A 321 1.90 18.29 -8.54
C SER A 321 2.78 18.55 -7.33
N ASP A 322 3.18 19.80 -7.15
CA ASP A 322 3.82 20.25 -5.91
C ASP A 322 2.83 20.11 -4.73
N PRO A 323 3.33 19.79 -3.52
CA PRO A 323 2.50 19.80 -2.31
C PRO A 323 1.72 21.12 -2.18
N GLY A 324 0.38 21.03 -2.11
CA GLY A 324 -0.51 22.18 -1.98
C GLY A 324 -1.00 22.82 -3.29
N ALA A 325 -0.65 22.25 -4.46
CA ALA A 325 -1.17 22.69 -5.75
C ALA A 325 -2.70 22.42 -5.89
N PRO A 326 -3.43 23.26 -6.64
CA PRO A 326 -4.89 23.14 -6.82
C PRO A 326 -5.24 22.10 -7.91
N GLU A 327 -4.75 20.86 -7.79
CA GLU A 327 -5.22 19.77 -8.65
C GLU A 327 -6.57 19.23 -8.14
N PRO A 328 -7.46 18.72 -9.01
CA PRO A 328 -8.69 18.08 -8.57
C PRO A 328 -8.35 16.93 -7.60
N PRO A 329 -8.75 17.05 -6.33
CA PRO A 329 -8.39 16.04 -5.35
C PRO A 329 -9.10 14.73 -5.67
N LEU A 330 -8.46 13.61 -5.36
CA LEU A 330 -9.22 12.38 -5.16
C LEU A 330 -10.14 12.60 -3.95
N VAL A 331 -11.42 12.29 -4.10
CA VAL A 331 -12.42 12.42 -3.03
C VAL A 331 -13.29 11.18 -3.02
N GLY A 332 -13.44 10.59 -1.85
CA GLY A 332 -14.35 9.47 -1.63
C GLY A 332 -13.89 8.55 -0.52
N ASN A 333 -14.51 7.38 -0.45
CA ASN A 333 -14.15 6.30 0.46
C ASN A 333 -14.09 4.99 -0.34
N ARG A 334 -13.16 4.10 0.03
CA ARG A 334 -12.99 2.81 -0.62
C ARG A 334 -12.69 1.74 0.42
N CYS A 335 -13.50 0.68 0.42
CA CYS A 335 -13.24 -0.54 1.17
C CYS A 335 -12.57 -1.56 0.26
N PHE A 336 -11.36 -2.00 0.63
CA PHE A 336 -10.66 -3.13 0.04
C PHE A 336 -11.02 -4.39 0.84
N TRP A 337 -12.20 -4.95 0.54
CA TRP A 337 -12.77 -6.07 1.28
C TRP A 337 -11.91 -7.35 1.21
N ARG A 338 -11.06 -7.50 0.19
CA ARG A 338 -10.08 -8.60 0.16
C ARG A 338 -8.96 -8.32 1.16
N SER A 339 -8.51 -7.08 1.29
CA SER A 339 -7.27 -6.75 2.00
C SER A 339 -7.44 -6.19 3.41
N ASP A 340 -8.64 -6.22 3.99
CA ASP A 340 -8.95 -5.69 5.31
C ASP A 340 -8.50 -4.21 5.49
N LEU A 341 -8.56 -3.42 4.42
CA LEU A 341 -8.14 -2.02 4.39
C LEU A 341 -9.32 -1.13 3.96
N MET A 342 -9.48 0.01 4.62
CA MET A 342 -10.33 1.09 4.13
C MET A 342 -9.50 2.36 3.93
N CYS A 343 -9.72 3.04 2.81
CA CYS A 343 -9.07 4.27 2.42
C CYS A 343 -10.12 5.39 2.29
N HIS A 344 -9.81 6.58 2.79
CA HIS A 344 -10.71 7.71 2.76
C HIS A 344 -9.97 8.97 2.32
N HIS A 345 -10.43 9.55 1.23
CA HIS A 345 -9.82 10.71 0.60
C HIS A 345 -10.75 11.92 0.68
N ARG A 346 -10.16 13.04 1.09
CA ARG A 346 -10.76 14.37 1.06
C ARG A 346 -9.74 15.37 0.52
N PRO A 347 -10.16 16.57 0.09
CA PRO A 347 -9.22 17.55 -0.45
C PRO A 347 -8.01 17.80 0.45
N GLY A 348 -8.26 17.97 1.76
CA GLY A 348 -7.21 18.31 2.74
C GLY A 348 -6.51 17.12 3.39
N TYR A 349 -7.02 15.89 3.28
CA TYR A 349 -6.42 14.75 3.97
C TYR A 349 -6.75 13.40 3.33
N TYR A 350 -5.92 12.42 3.67
CA TYR A 350 -6.12 11.00 3.46
C TYR A 350 -6.08 10.31 4.83
N ALA A 351 -7.04 9.42 5.09
CA ALA A 351 -7.04 8.57 6.26
C ALA A 351 -7.34 7.14 5.86
N SER A 352 -6.75 6.18 6.56
CA SER A 352 -6.99 4.76 6.31
C SER A 352 -7.05 3.96 7.57
N VAL A 353 -7.64 2.76 7.51
CA VAL A 353 -7.57 1.79 8.59
C VAL A 353 -7.32 0.41 8.04
N ARG A 354 -6.26 -0.24 8.52
CA ARG A 354 -6.01 -1.67 8.30
C ARG A 354 -6.44 -2.46 9.52
N VAL A 355 -7.39 -3.37 9.33
CA VAL A 355 -7.88 -4.29 10.37
C VAL A 355 -7.31 -5.68 10.17
N THR A 356 -7.52 -6.56 11.15
CA THR A 356 -7.06 -7.96 11.08
C THR A 356 -8.25 -8.90 11.11
N SER A 357 -8.21 -9.91 10.24
CA SER A 357 -9.16 -11.03 10.20
C SER A 357 -8.44 -12.38 10.18
N ASP A 358 -9.19 -13.47 10.22
CA ASP A 358 -8.72 -14.83 9.98
C ASP A 358 -8.44 -15.15 8.49
N ARG A 359 -8.61 -14.18 7.57
CA ARG A 359 -8.50 -14.38 6.13
C ARG A 359 -7.20 -13.85 5.53
N VAL A 360 -6.70 -12.74 6.06
CA VAL A 360 -5.57 -11.98 5.50
C VAL A 360 -4.38 -12.06 6.44
N LEU A 361 -3.20 -12.31 5.89
CA LEU A 361 -1.94 -12.29 6.63
C LEU A 361 -1.64 -10.89 7.18
N GLN A 362 -1.23 -10.83 8.44
CA GLN A 362 -0.99 -9.57 9.14
C GLN A 362 0.25 -8.84 8.61
N THR A 363 1.38 -9.53 8.61
CA THR A 363 2.65 -9.02 8.07
C THR A 363 3.64 -10.18 8.01
N GLU A 364 4.81 -9.93 7.43
CA GLU A 364 5.88 -10.92 7.35
C GLU A 364 7.19 -10.43 7.97
N LEU A 365 8.04 -11.41 8.26
CA LEU A 365 9.45 -11.33 8.59
C LEU A 365 10.21 -12.22 7.59
N VAL A 366 10.84 -11.64 6.59
CA VAL A 366 11.63 -12.38 5.60
C VAL A 366 12.99 -11.71 5.45
N ASN A 367 14.05 -12.51 5.31
CA ASN A 367 15.43 -12.01 5.20
C ASN A 367 15.83 -11.06 6.34
N SER A 368 15.32 -11.32 7.55
CA SER A 368 15.54 -10.49 8.76
C SER A 368 15.01 -9.06 8.66
N GLU A 369 14.11 -8.76 7.72
CA GLU A 369 13.40 -7.49 7.62
C GLU A 369 12.07 -7.55 8.39
N ASN A 370 11.68 -6.47 9.07
CA ASN A 370 10.46 -6.31 9.86
C ASN A 370 10.37 -7.15 11.14
N THR A 371 11.40 -7.08 11.98
CA THR A 371 11.47 -7.82 13.25
C THR A 371 10.49 -7.34 14.33
N ARG A 372 9.90 -6.15 14.18
CA ARG A 372 9.04 -5.50 15.19
C ARG A 372 7.59 -5.25 14.76
N GLY A 373 7.20 -5.66 13.55
CA GLY A 373 5.91 -5.34 12.92
C GLY A 373 4.67 -6.06 13.43
N ARG A 374 4.68 -6.70 14.60
CA ARG A 374 3.58 -7.56 15.10
C ARG A 374 2.18 -6.94 15.01
N HIS A 375 2.09 -5.64 15.24
CA HIS A 375 0.82 -4.91 15.38
C HIS A 375 0.40 -4.12 14.13
N LEU A 376 1.06 -4.31 12.97
CA LEU A 376 0.82 -3.54 11.74
C LEU A 376 -0.57 -3.72 11.11
N ALA A 377 -1.36 -4.70 11.57
CA ALA A 377 -2.73 -4.94 11.11
C ALA A 377 -3.79 -4.80 12.23
N ASP A 378 -3.40 -4.40 13.45
CA ASP A 378 -4.29 -4.39 14.62
C ASP A 378 -5.16 -3.12 14.71
N GLY A 379 -5.74 -2.71 13.58
CA GLY A 379 -6.49 -1.46 13.49
C GLY A 379 -5.57 -0.26 13.35
N VAL A 380 -4.48 -0.39 12.60
CA VAL A 380 -3.58 0.73 12.31
C VAL A 380 -4.35 1.78 11.51
N ASN A 381 -4.44 3.00 12.05
CA ASN A 381 -5.13 4.13 11.43
C ASN A 381 -4.12 5.21 11.02
N ASN A 382 -3.75 5.24 9.73
CA ASN A 382 -2.85 6.26 9.22
C ASN A 382 -3.62 7.53 8.83
N LEU A 383 -3.02 8.70 9.10
CA LEU A 383 -3.53 10.02 8.72
C LEU A 383 -2.44 10.83 8.03
N TYR A 384 -2.74 11.31 6.83
CA TYR A 384 -1.84 12.13 6.03
C TYR A 384 -2.56 13.38 5.53
N LEU A 385 -2.01 14.55 5.78
CA LEU A 385 -2.41 15.83 5.22
C LEU A 385 -1.58 16.08 3.95
N ASP A 386 -0.25 16.01 4.06
CA ASP A 386 0.68 16.22 2.94
C ASP A 386 1.44 14.96 2.49
N GLY A 387 1.50 13.91 3.32
CA GLY A 387 2.18 12.65 3.05
C GLY A 387 3.44 12.43 3.91
N GLY A 388 4.00 13.48 4.51
CA GLY A 388 5.26 13.48 5.24
C GLY A 388 5.19 12.90 6.65
N GLU A 389 4.01 12.73 7.23
CA GLU A 389 3.76 12.55 8.66
C GLU A 389 4.45 11.31 9.27
N TYR A 390 4.70 10.29 8.46
CA TYR A 390 5.36 9.04 8.88
C TYR A 390 6.67 8.77 8.12
N SER A 391 7.22 9.78 7.43
CA SER A 391 8.45 9.61 6.66
C SER A 391 9.62 9.26 7.58
N MET A 392 10.30 8.14 7.30
CA MET A 392 11.52 7.71 8.01
C MET A 392 11.37 7.49 9.53
N ILE A 393 10.15 7.48 10.08
CA ILE A 393 9.90 7.40 11.53
C ILE A 393 10.07 5.98 12.10
N PHE A 394 9.91 4.95 11.26
CA PHE A 394 9.86 3.54 11.65
C PHE A 394 10.96 3.03 12.61
N PRO A 395 12.25 3.41 12.47
CA PRO A 395 13.29 2.98 13.42
C PRO A 395 13.11 3.53 14.84
N VAL A 396 12.35 4.62 15.01
CA VAL A 396 12.10 5.26 16.31
C VAL A 396 10.68 5.08 16.83
N TRP A 397 9.84 4.31 16.11
CA TRP A 397 8.48 3.99 16.55
C TRP A 397 8.49 3.18 17.85
N ASP A 398 7.49 3.48 18.69
CA ASP A 398 7.00 2.54 19.69
C ASP A 398 6.01 1.59 19.01
N TRP A 399 6.50 0.37 18.75
CA TRP A 399 5.77 -0.67 18.04
C TRP A 399 4.59 -1.27 18.82
N GLN A 400 4.39 -0.89 20.09
CA GLN A 400 3.19 -1.21 20.88
C GLN A 400 2.24 -0.01 21.04
N ALA A 401 2.42 1.05 20.24
CA ALA A 401 1.58 2.24 20.21
C ALA A 401 1.37 2.76 18.77
N LEU A 402 1.31 1.86 17.79
CA LEU A 402 1.07 2.25 16.39
C LEU A 402 -0.27 3.00 16.26
N PRO A 403 -0.37 4.02 15.40
CA PRO A 403 -1.57 4.86 15.27
C PRO A 403 -2.87 4.03 15.18
N GLY A 404 -3.88 4.35 15.98
CA GLY A 404 -5.18 3.66 15.97
C GLY A 404 -5.27 2.33 16.73
N THR A 405 -4.15 1.69 17.07
CA THR A 405 -4.16 0.37 17.71
C THR A 405 -4.64 0.42 19.16
N THR A 406 -5.22 -0.69 19.64
CA THR A 406 -5.43 -0.94 21.07
C THR A 406 -4.51 -2.10 21.46
N CYS A 407 -3.51 -1.84 22.29
CA CYS A 407 -2.39 -2.76 22.51
C CYS A 407 -2.11 -2.95 24.00
N GLU A 408 -1.84 -4.20 24.38
CA GLU A 408 -1.25 -4.56 25.66
C GLU A 408 0.24 -4.17 25.68
N ARG A 409 0.69 -3.54 26.77
CA ARG A 409 2.07 -3.05 26.95
C ARG A 409 2.98 -4.11 27.57
N ASN A 410 3.08 -5.26 26.92
CA ASN A 410 3.80 -6.45 27.40
C ASN A 410 5.21 -6.64 26.79
N GLY A 411 5.67 -5.76 25.90
CA GLY A 411 6.96 -5.84 25.20
C GLY A 411 7.00 -6.76 23.98
N GLU A 412 5.92 -7.48 23.66
CA GLU A 412 5.88 -8.35 22.47
C GLU A 412 5.73 -7.54 21.19
N VAL A 413 6.80 -7.46 20.40
CA VAL A 413 6.81 -6.80 19.09
C VAL A 413 7.19 -7.74 17.95
N GLY A 414 7.59 -8.98 18.26
CA GLY A 414 8.09 -9.95 17.28
C GLY A 414 7.03 -10.39 16.27
N VAL A 415 7.41 -10.38 14.99
CA VAL A 415 6.58 -10.87 13.89
C VAL A 415 6.61 -12.40 13.82
N GLN A 416 5.43 -12.99 13.60
CA GLN A 416 5.25 -14.40 13.29
C GLN A 416 4.76 -14.55 11.84
N ASN A 417 5.56 -15.16 10.97
CA ASN A 417 5.14 -15.44 9.60
C ASN A 417 3.91 -16.34 9.55
N GLY A 418 3.03 -16.07 8.59
CA GLY A 418 1.78 -16.82 8.43
C GLY A 418 0.71 -16.49 9.47
N ALA A 419 0.92 -15.48 10.33
CA ALA A 419 -0.08 -15.06 11.29
C ALA A 419 -1.25 -14.35 10.62
N VAL A 420 -2.46 -14.76 11.02
CA VAL A 420 -3.74 -14.11 10.76
C VAL A 420 -4.35 -13.67 12.09
N GLY A 421 -5.38 -12.83 12.04
CA GLY A 421 -6.18 -12.46 13.20
C GLY A 421 -7.03 -13.62 13.73
N GLU A 422 -7.53 -13.47 14.95
CA GLU A 422 -8.25 -14.52 15.68
C GLU A 422 -9.78 -14.51 15.44
N ARG A 423 -10.30 -13.49 14.75
CA ARG A 423 -11.75 -13.22 14.63
C ARG A 423 -12.15 -13.00 13.18
N PRO A 424 -13.33 -13.48 12.76
CA PRO A 424 -13.80 -13.32 11.39
C PRO A 424 -14.40 -11.93 11.12
N PHE A 425 -15.02 -11.27 12.10
CA PHE A 425 -15.66 -9.96 11.88
C PHE A 425 -14.61 -8.86 11.79
N ALA A 426 -14.17 -8.54 10.58
CA ALA A 426 -13.26 -7.44 10.30
C ALA A 426 -13.46 -6.97 8.86
N GLY A 427 -13.69 -5.67 8.64
CA GLY A 427 -14.04 -5.14 7.33
C GLY A 427 -15.00 -3.98 7.48
N GLY A 428 -15.69 -3.60 6.39
CA GLY A 428 -16.46 -2.37 6.40
C GLY A 428 -17.47 -2.24 5.29
N VAL A 429 -18.21 -1.13 5.36
CA VAL A 429 -19.21 -0.73 4.38
C VAL A 429 -18.83 0.62 3.78
N SER A 430 -19.01 0.76 2.47
CA SER A 430 -18.70 1.98 1.72
C SER A 430 -19.76 2.23 0.65
N ASP A 431 -20.18 3.49 0.50
CA ASP A 431 -21.00 3.94 -0.63
C ASP A 431 -20.15 4.64 -1.72
N GLY A 432 -18.83 4.59 -1.61
CA GLY A 432 -17.89 5.29 -2.49
C GLY A 432 -17.56 6.73 -2.04
N VAL A 433 -18.33 7.32 -1.13
CA VAL A 433 -18.11 8.69 -0.62
C VAL A 433 -17.77 8.67 0.88
N TYR A 434 -18.54 7.92 1.64
CA TYR A 434 -18.41 7.71 3.08
C TYR A 434 -18.24 6.22 3.38
N GLY A 435 -17.82 5.91 4.60
CA GLY A 435 -17.68 4.50 4.99
C GLY A 435 -17.48 4.30 6.48
N VAL A 436 -17.64 3.04 6.87
CA VAL A 436 -17.38 2.56 8.23
C VAL A 436 -16.51 1.32 8.14
N GLN A 437 -15.36 1.32 8.82
CA GLN A 437 -14.52 0.15 9.01
C GLN A 437 -14.68 -0.34 10.45
N ALA A 438 -14.66 -1.64 10.70
CA ALA A 438 -14.78 -2.20 12.04
C ALA A 438 -14.08 -3.54 12.19
N MET A 439 -13.80 -3.92 13.44
CA MET A 439 -13.36 -5.27 13.80
C MET A 439 -13.82 -5.71 15.19
N ASP A 440 -14.13 -7.00 15.31
CA ASP A 440 -14.07 -7.79 16.54
C ASP A 440 -12.59 -8.14 16.75
N PHE A 441 -11.91 -7.43 17.64
CA PHE A 441 -10.49 -7.60 17.88
C PHE A 441 -10.24 -8.60 19.00
N ALA A 442 -9.30 -9.51 18.76
CA ALA A 442 -8.66 -10.31 19.79
C ALA A 442 -7.17 -10.46 19.48
N ARG A 443 -6.35 -10.35 20.53
CA ARG A 443 -4.93 -10.70 20.54
C ARG A 443 -4.56 -11.25 21.90
N GLY A 444 -4.44 -12.57 22.00
CA GLY A 444 -4.19 -13.24 23.26
C GLY A 444 -5.23 -12.86 24.32
N PRO A 445 -4.85 -12.30 25.48
CA PRO A 445 -5.79 -11.94 26.54
C PRO A 445 -6.62 -10.68 26.25
N LEU A 446 -6.24 -9.87 25.26
CA LEU A 446 -6.88 -8.59 24.95
C LEU A 446 -7.98 -8.77 23.91
N THR A 447 -9.18 -8.27 24.20
CA THR A 447 -10.33 -8.20 23.28
C THR A 447 -10.92 -6.80 23.23
N ALA A 448 -11.49 -6.40 22.09
CA ALA A 448 -12.19 -5.14 21.92
C ALA A 448 -13.14 -5.15 20.70
N ARG A 449 -14.14 -4.26 20.69
CA ARG A 449 -14.84 -3.82 19.48
C ARG A 449 -14.25 -2.49 19.04
N LYS A 450 -13.82 -2.37 17.78
CA LYS A 450 -13.20 -1.15 17.25
C LYS A 450 -13.90 -0.77 15.95
N ALA A 451 -14.28 0.50 15.80
CA ALA A 451 -14.88 1.02 14.57
C ALA A 451 -14.44 2.46 14.26
N TRP A 452 -14.36 2.76 12.97
CA TRP A 452 -13.96 4.04 12.41
C TRP A 452 -15.01 4.52 11.41
N PHE A 453 -15.57 5.71 11.64
CA PHE A 453 -16.66 6.30 10.87
C PHE A 453 -16.12 7.50 10.11
N PHE A 454 -16.05 7.41 8.77
CA PHE A 454 -15.45 8.43 7.93
C PHE A 454 -16.51 9.35 7.31
N PHE A 455 -16.43 10.65 7.63
CA PHE A 455 -17.34 11.69 7.14
C PHE A 455 -16.59 12.68 6.22
N ASP A 456 -16.87 13.98 6.31
CA ASP A 456 -16.25 14.98 5.41
C ASP A 456 -15.01 15.64 6.00
N GLU A 457 -15.20 16.40 7.08
CA GLU A 457 -14.13 17.17 7.74
C GLU A 457 -13.60 16.47 8.99
N ALA A 458 -14.14 15.29 9.29
CA ALA A 458 -13.87 14.55 10.50
C ALA A 458 -14.07 13.05 10.28
N TYR A 459 -13.38 12.26 11.08
CA TYR A 459 -13.72 10.87 11.29
C TYR A 459 -13.75 10.55 12.78
N VAL A 460 -14.53 9.54 13.15
CA VAL A 460 -14.79 9.18 14.55
C VAL A 460 -14.28 7.77 14.80
N CYS A 461 -13.55 7.59 15.90
CA CYS A 461 -13.00 6.30 16.30
C CYS A 461 -13.64 5.88 17.62
N LEU A 462 -14.26 4.71 17.63
CA LEU A 462 -14.96 4.15 18.78
C LEU A 462 -14.34 2.82 19.18
N GLY A 463 -14.21 2.63 20.50
CA GLY A 463 -13.83 1.37 21.10
C GLY A 463 -14.73 1.01 22.27
N SER A 464 -15.10 -0.25 22.41
CA SER A 464 -15.91 -0.76 23.51
C SER A 464 -15.59 -2.22 23.82
N GLY A 465 -16.00 -2.72 24.99
CA GLY A 465 -15.71 -4.10 25.38
C GLY A 465 -14.22 -4.38 25.59
N ILE A 466 -13.41 -3.34 25.83
CA ILE A 466 -11.95 -3.46 25.97
C ILE A 466 -11.68 -4.22 27.25
N THR A 467 -11.26 -5.47 27.10
CA THR A 467 -11.04 -6.39 28.21
C THR A 467 -9.70 -7.08 28.04
N CYS A 468 -8.86 -7.05 29.07
CA CYS A 468 -7.60 -7.79 29.10
C CYS A 468 -7.46 -8.51 30.43
N SER A 469 -7.17 -9.80 30.42
CA SER A 469 -7.01 -10.59 31.65
C SER A 469 -5.61 -10.53 32.25
N SER A 470 -4.65 -9.84 31.63
CA SER A 470 -3.29 -9.68 32.13
C SER A 470 -3.16 -8.48 33.07
N ASP A 471 -2.01 -8.38 33.75
CA ASP A 471 -1.63 -7.26 34.62
C ASP A 471 -0.82 -6.16 33.89
N HIS A 472 -0.59 -6.31 32.58
CA HIS A 472 0.05 -5.28 31.77
C HIS A 472 -0.95 -4.15 31.44
N PRO A 473 -0.49 -2.89 31.39
CA PRO A 473 -1.33 -1.78 30.93
C PRO A 473 -1.82 -1.99 29.50
N VAL A 474 -3.05 -1.53 29.22
CA VAL A 474 -3.61 -1.49 27.87
C VAL A 474 -3.75 -0.03 27.46
N VAL A 475 -3.29 0.30 26.25
CA VAL A 475 -3.44 1.65 25.69
C VAL A 475 -4.16 1.59 24.36
N THR A 476 -4.87 2.67 24.02
CA THR A 476 -5.26 2.94 22.63
C THR A 476 -4.46 4.11 22.11
N SER A 477 -3.65 3.88 21.07
CA SER A 477 -2.91 4.95 20.40
C SER A 477 -3.87 5.73 19.49
N VAL A 478 -3.96 7.04 19.71
CA VAL A 478 -4.74 7.95 18.86
C VAL A 478 -3.93 8.27 17.60
N ASN A 479 -2.66 8.63 17.76
CA ASN A 479 -1.71 8.80 16.66
C ASN A 479 -0.26 8.73 17.18
N GLN A 480 0.66 8.38 16.29
CA GLN A 480 2.11 8.39 16.50
C GLN A 480 2.83 8.80 15.20
N CYS A 481 3.12 10.08 15.05
CA CYS A 481 3.69 10.68 13.85
C CYS A 481 4.90 11.57 14.17
N LEU A 482 5.55 12.13 13.15
CA LEU A 482 6.60 13.13 13.36
C LEU A 482 6.04 14.33 14.11
N LEU A 483 6.81 14.88 15.05
CA LEU A 483 6.47 16.09 15.76
C LEU A 483 6.83 17.31 14.89
N GLU A 484 5.84 17.86 14.19
CA GLU A 484 5.93 19.15 13.51
C GLU A 484 5.18 20.25 14.30
N GLY A 485 5.84 21.38 14.54
CA GLY A 485 5.25 22.51 15.26
C GLY A 485 4.94 22.26 16.75
N GLU A 486 4.08 23.11 17.32
CA GLU A 486 3.68 23.00 18.73
C GLU A 486 2.52 22.01 18.92
N VAL A 487 2.60 21.24 20.02
CA VAL A 487 1.46 20.47 20.53
C VAL A 487 0.71 21.35 21.52
N LEU A 488 -0.59 21.53 21.37
CA LEU A 488 -1.41 22.36 22.25
C LEU A 488 -2.49 21.52 22.93
N VAL A 489 -2.66 21.72 24.24
CA VAL A 489 -3.53 20.89 25.07
C VAL A 489 -4.63 21.73 25.73
N GLY A 490 -5.87 21.22 25.73
CA GLY A 490 -7.03 21.90 26.30
C GLY A 490 -6.90 22.26 27.77
N SER A 491 -6.53 21.31 28.64
CA SER A 491 -6.38 21.57 30.08
C SER A 491 -5.28 22.57 30.43
N LEU A 492 -4.26 22.69 29.56
CA LEU A 492 -3.15 23.62 29.71
C LEU A 492 -3.47 25.02 29.17
N GLY A 493 -4.76 25.34 29.00
CA GLY A 493 -5.21 26.61 28.44
C GLY A 493 -4.85 26.79 26.96
N GLY A 494 -4.62 25.68 26.24
CA GLY A 494 -4.11 25.70 24.87
C GLY A 494 -2.60 25.95 24.78
N GLY A 495 -1.84 25.74 25.85
CA GLY A 495 -0.38 25.76 25.85
C GLY A 495 0.24 24.38 25.61
N PRO A 496 1.57 24.33 25.43
CA PRO A 496 2.28 23.08 25.19
C PRO A 496 2.51 22.26 26.47
N PRO A 497 2.55 20.91 26.35
CA PRO A 497 3.00 20.06 27.44
C PRO A 497 4.51 20.21 27.67
N PRO A 498 5.04 19.78 28.84
CA PRO A 498 6.47 19.56 29.00
C PRO A 498 7.04 18.62 27.93
N ARG A 499 8.33 18.79 27.60
CA ARG A 499 9.06 17.82 26.78
C ARG A 499 9.09 16.45 27.47
N GLY A 500 9.01 15.39 26.67
CA GLY A 500 8.96 14.00 27.13
C GLY A 500 7.54 13.50 27.28
N GLU A 501 7.36 12.50 28.14
CA GLU A 501 6.04 11.92 28.44
C GLU A 501 5.33 12.71 29.54
N THR A 502 4.08 13.09 29.28
CA THR A 502 3.20 13.78 30.22
C THR A 502 1.88 13.02 30.33
N LEU A 503 1.49 12.70 31.57
CA LEU A 503 0.16 12.17 31.87
C LEU A 503 -0.80 13.32 32.15
N LEU A 504 -1.91 13.34 31.45
CA LEU A 504 -2.91 14.40 31.51
C LEU A 504 -4.28 13.79 31.76
N ASN A 505 -5.02 14.37 32.69
CA ASN A 505 -6.30 13.81 33.11
C ASN A 505 -7.46 14.66 32.62
N ARG A 506 -8.57 14.01 32.29
CA ARG A 506 -9.84 14.67 31.91
C ARG A 506 -9.71 15.62 30.72
N GLU A 507 -8.87 15.27 29.74
CA GLU A 507 -8.69 16.06 28.53
C GLU A 507 -9.92 16.04 27.63
N THR A 508 -10.09 17.15 26.91
CA THR A 508 -11.19 17.34 25.95
C THR A 508 -10.69 17.53 24.53
N TRP A 509 -9.47 18.03 24.35
CA TRP A 509 -8.84 18.11 23.05
C TRP A 509 -7.32 18.27 23.13
N VAL A 510 -6.64 17.79 22.10
CA VAL A 510 -5.23 18.03 21.77
C VAL A 510 -5.16 18.54 20.34
N HIS A 511 -4.22 19.40 20.02
CA HIS A 511 -3.96 19.88 18.67
C HIS A 511 -2.48 19.78 18.33
N HIS A 512 -2.17 19.23 17.16
CA HIS A 512 -0.81 19.08 16.67
C HIS A 512 -0.84 19.03 15.14
N ASP A 513 0.12 19.69 14.49
CA ASP A 513 0.33 19.65 13.03
C ASP A 513 -0.94 19.85 12.18
N GLY A 514 -1.75 20.85 12.53
CA GLY A 514 -3.00 21.13 11.81
C GLY A 514 -4.12 20.09 12.04
N VAL A 515 -3.94 19.15 12.97
CA VAL A 515 -4.93 18.12 13.33
C VAL A 515 -5.49 18.38 14.73
N GLY A 516 -6.81 18.40 14.84
CA GLY A 516 -7.50 18.37 16.13
C GLY A 516 -7.87 16.95 16.55
N TYR A 517 -7.54 16.56 17.77
CA TYR A 517 -7.98 15.32 18.40
C TYR A 517 -8.93 15.69 19.53
N VAL A 518 -10.21 15.33 19.42
CA VAL A 518 -11.25 15.73 20.37
C VAL A 518 -11.82 14.52 21.09
N PHE A 519 -11.91 14.61 22.41
CA PHE A 519 -12.49 13.58 23.28
C PHE A 519 -13.91 13.99 23.68
N PRO A 520 -14.96 13.25 23.24
CA PRO A 520 -16.36 13.53 23.57
C PRO A 520 -16.66 13.52 25.07
N GLN A 521 -15.88 12.77 25.84
CA GLN A 521 -15.92 12.72 27.28
C GLN A 521 -14.52 13.05 27.82
N PRO A 522 -14.41 13.68 29.01
CA PRO A 522 -13.12 13.94 29.63
C PRO A 522 -12.33 12.63 29.76
N THR A 523 -11.16 12.57 29.13
CA THR A 523 -10.38 11.33 28.96
C THR A 523 -8.97 11.49 29.52
N ASP A 524 -8.47 10.46 30.19
CA ASP A 524 -7.11 10.42 30.68
C ASP A 524 -6.19 9.95 29.54
N ILE A 525 -5.13 10.72 29.28
CA ILE A 525 -4.23 10.52 28.15
C ILE A 525 -2.76 10.49 28.60
N ALA A 526 -1.95 9.77 27.86
CA ALA A 526 -0.50 9.86 27.90
C ALA A 526 -0.02 10.51 26.59
N LEU A 527 0.67 11.64 26.70
CA LEU A 527 1.16 12.42 25.58
C LEU A 527 2.68 12.50 25.64
N PHE A 528 3.35 12.03 24.60
CA PHE A 528 4.79 12.18 24.42
C PHE A 528 5.07 13.14 23.25
N ALA A 529 5.87 14.17 23.52
CA ALA A 529 6.31 15.16 22.54
C ALA A 529 7.80 15.46 22.77
N ASP A 530 8.67 14.65 22.17
CA ASP A 530 10.12 14.79 22.28
C ASP A 530 10.86 13.94 21.25
N THR A 531 12.19 13.98 21.29
CA THR A 531 13.06 13.14 20.47
C THR A 531 13.04 11.69 20.93
N ARG A 532 12.78 10.77 19.99
CA ARG A 532 13.07 9.33 20.13
C ARG A 532 14.33 8.95 19.39
N VAL A 533 14.92 7.86 19.85
CA VAL A 533 16.19 7.32 19.35
C VAL A 533 16.00 5.86 19.00
N GLY A 534 16.56 5.44 17.88
CA GLY A 534 16.49 4.07 17.38
C GLY A 534 17.54 3.82 16.30
N SER A 535 17.39 2.73 15.55
CA SER A 535 18.23 2.44 14.39
C SER A 535 17.49 1.52 13.43
N TRP A 536 17.87 1.53 12.16
CA TRP A 536 17.29 0.63 11.15
C TRP A 536 17.62 -0.84 11.44
N SER A 537 18.76 -1.12 12.06
CA SER A 537 19.15 -2.46 12.50
C SER A 537 18.26 -3.05 13.59
N LEU A 538 17.49 -2.24 14.33
CA LEU A 538 16.55 -2.74 15.36
C LEU A 538 15.28 -3.35 14.76
N ILE A 539 14.95 -2.97 13.53
CA ILE A 539 13.72 -3.36 12.85
C ILE A 539 13.99 -4.21 11.59
N GLY A 540 15.21 -4.17 11.05
CA GLY A 540 15.58 -4.92 9.86
C GLY A 540 17.10 -5.02 9.69
N THR A 541 17.56 -5.09 8.44
CA THR A 541 18.98 -5.25 8.11
C THR A 541 19.67 -3.93 7.71
N GLY A 542 19.06 -2.79 8.03
CA GLY A 542 19.64 -1.48 7.74
C GLY A 542 20.79 -1.11 8.71
N PRO A 543 21.37 0.08 8.54
CA PRO A 543 22.50 0.54 9.36
C PRO A 543 22.20 0.53 10.87
N SER A 544 23.24 0.29 11.65
CA SER A 544 23.20 0.33 13.13
C SER A 544 23.39 1.74 13.70
N ASP A 545 23.65 2.73 12.85
CA ASP A 545 23.82 4.12 13.26
C ASP A 545 22.57 4.65 13.98
N GLU A 546 22.79 5.54 14.94
CA GLU A 546 21.73 6.18 15.69
C GLU A 546 20.86 7.03 14.76
N VAL A 547 19.56 6.76 14.75
CA VAL A 547 18.52 7.57 14.13
C VAL A 547 17.76 8.31 15.22
N ARG A 548 17.57 9.61 15.04
CA ARG A 548 16.82 10.49 15.93
C ARG A 548 15.69 11.14 15.16
N ALA A 549 14.49 11.16 15.74
CA ALA A 549 13.40 11.99 15.23
C ALA A 549 12.56 12.51 16.39
N ASP A 550 12.03 13.72 16.24
CA ASP A 550 11.03 14.25 17.17
C ASP A 550 9.68 13.61 16.85
N VAL A 551 9.01 13.07 17.86
CA VAL A 551 7.81 12.24 17.72
C VAL A 551 6.69 12.79 18.59
N PHE A 552 5.50 12.92 17.98
CA PHE A 552 4.23 13.12 18.67
C PHE A 552 3.57 11.75 18.85
N ASP A 553 3.28 11.37 20.09
CA ASP A 553 2.62 10.11 20.44
C ASP A 553 1.52 10.38 21.48
N LEU A 554 0.26 10.21 21.07
CA LEU A 554 -0.93 10.48 21.88
C LEU A 554 -1.69 9.17 22.13
N ARG A 555 -1.86 8.80 23.40
CA ARG A 555 -2.50 7.54 23.81
C ARG A 555 -3.58 7.78 24.86
N ILE A 556 -4.62 6.96 24.81
CA ILE A 556 -5.62 6.81 25.87
C ILE A 556 -5.20 5.63 26.74
N ASP A 557 -5.16 5.83 28.06
CA ASP A 557 -4.78 4.79 29.02
C ASP A 557 -6.02 4.09 29.57
N HIS A 558 -6.08 2.76 29.44
CA HIS A 558 -7.16 1.91 29.99
C HIS A 558 -6.76 1.23 31.31
N GLY A 559 -5.52 1.46 31.78
CA GLY A 559 -4.95 0.81 32.94
C GLY A 559 -4.60 -0.66 32.70
N ALA A 560 -4.19 -1.33 33.77
CA ALA A 560 -3.93 -2.76 33.80
C ALA A 560 -5.23 -3.55 34.03
N GLY A 561 -5.38 -4.66 33.33
CA GLY A 561 -6.54 -5.56 33.46
C GLY A 561 -7.90 -4.88 33.23
N PRO A 562 -8.09 -4.04 32.18
CA PRO A 562 -9.39 -3.41 31.93
C PRO A 562 -10.50 -4.46 31.76
N ILE A 563 -11.71 -4.11 32.18
CA ILE A 563 -12.92 -4.91 32.02
C ILE A 563 -13.99 -4.00 31.42
N ASP A 564 -14.44 -4.33 30.22
CA ASP A 564 -15.47 -3.57 29.48
C ASP A 564 -15.16 -2.06 29.38
N ALA A 565 -13.87 -1.71 29.25
CA ALA A 565 -13.46 -0.34 29.03
C ALA A 565 -13.84 0.11 27.60
N SER A 566 -13.84 1.43 27.38
CA SER A 566 -14.21 2.03 26.10
C SER A 566 -13.41 3.29 25.81
N TYR A 567 -13.34 3.68 24.55
CA TYR A 567 -12.88 5.00 24.13
C TYR A 567 -13.78 5.59 23.06
N ALA A 568 -13.74 6.92 22.94
CA ALA A 568 -14.24 7.63 21.79
C ALA A 568 -13.32 8.84 21.52
N TYR A 569 -12.95 9.05 20.27
CA TYR A 569 -12.28 10.28 19.86
C TYR A 569 -12.68 10.67 18.44
N VAL A 570 -12.66 11.97 18.17
CA VAL A 570 -12.95 12.57 16.87
C VAL A 570 -11.67 13.20 16.35
N VAL A 571 -11.27 12.85 15.14
CA VAL A 571 -10.10 13.43 14.47
C VAL A 571 -10.58 14.47 13.47
N LEU A 572 -9.91 15.63 13.47
CA LEU A 572 -10.26 16.83 12.72
C LEU A 572 -9.07 17.28 11.88
N PRO A 573 -8.81 16.65 10.72
CA PRO A 573 -7.68 16.99 9.87
C PRO A 573 -7.81 18.39 9.26
N GLY A 574 -6.70 19.13 9.17
CA GLY A 574 -6.64 20.46 8.55
C GLY A 574 -7.41 21.56 9.30
N MET A 575 -7.73 21.37 10.58
CA MET A 575 -8.45 22.36 11.40
C MET A 575 -7.50 23.20 12.24
N SER A 576 -7.75 24.51 12.38
CA SER A 576 -7.00 25.35 13.32
C SER A 576 -7.33 25.01 14.78
N VAL A 577 -6.42 25.36 15.70
CA VAL A 577 -6.63 25.31 17.17
C VAL A 577 -7.98 25.91 17.61
N ARG A 578 -8.37 27.05 17.01
CA ARG A 578 -9.65 27.71 17.31
C ARG A 578 -10.84 26.85 16.84
N GLN A 579 -10.72 26.18 15.70
CA GLN A 579 -11.74 25.23 15.24
C GLN A 579 -11.78 24.00 16.14
N THR A 580 -10.64 23.42 16.50
CA THR A 580 -10.52 22.27 17.41
C THR A 580 -11.18 22.55 18.76
N SER A 581 -10.79 23.64 19.45
CA SER A 581 -11.38 24.04 20.74
C SER A 581 -12.87 24.39 20.65
N ARG A 582 -13.38 24.78 19.48
CA ARG A 582 -14.82 24.95 19.25
C ARG A 582 -15.51 23.60 19.06
N ARG A 583 -14.91 22.68 18.30
CA ARG A 583 -15.44 21.32 18.11
C ARG A 583 -15.45 20.50 19.39
N ALA A 584 -14.50 20.72 20.29
CA ALA A 584 -14.53 20.14 21.65
C ALA A 584 -15.79 20.52 22.46
N ARG A 585 -16.48 21.61 22.11
CA ARG A 585 -17.75 22.02 22.73
C ARG A 585 -18.99 21.61 21.92
N SER A 586 -18.80 21.25 20.66
CA SER A 586 -19.86 20.83 19.75
C SER A 586 -19.24 19.98 18.65
N LEU A 587 -19.34 18.66 18.80
CA LEU A 587 -18.56 17.68 18.02
C LEU A 587 -18.88 17.68 16.53
N GLY A 588 -20.04 18.23 16.12
CA GLY A 588 -20.58 18.15 14.75
C GLY A 588 -20.99 16.74 14.29
N VAL A 589 -20.83 15.76 15.17
CA VAL A 589 -21.25 14.37 15.02
C VAL A 589 -21.96 13.94 16.30
N ASP A 590 -22.90 13.00 16.17
CA ASP A 590 -23.53 12.33 17.30
C ASP A 590 -23.02 10.91 17.41
N ILE A 591 -22.44 10.55 18.55
CA ILE A 591 -22.18 9.16 18.88
C ILE A 591 -23.49 8.58 19.44
N LEU A 592 -24.13 7.72 18.64
CA LEU A 592 -25.46 7.17 18.93
C LEU A 592 -25.38 5.90 19.78
N SER A 593 -24.32 5.10 19.60
CA SER A 593 -24.01 3.94 20.43
C SER A 593 -22.52 3.65 20.43
N ASN A 594 -22.00 3.16 21.55
CA ASN A 594 -20.65 2.61 21.68
C ASN A 594 -20.65 1.45 22.69
N THR A 595 -21.17 0.30 22.29
CA THR A 595 -21.27 -0.91 23.13
C THR A 595 -20.66 -2.12 22.44
N ALA A 596 -20.43 -3.21 23.19
CA ALA A 596 -19.89 -4.45 22.65
C ALA A 596 -20.81 -5.09 21.58
N GLN A 597 -22.10 -4.78 21.58
CA GLN A 597 -23.10 -5.28 20.64
C GLN A 597 -23.22 -4.40 19.40
N MET A 598 -23.11 -3.07 19.56
CA MET A 598 -23.18 -2.15 18.42
C MET A 598 -22.43 -0.83 18.62
N GLN A 599 -21.94 -0.29 17.51
CA GLN A 599 -21.35 1.05 17.44
C GLN A 599 -22.02 1.85 16.33
N ALA A 600 -22.42 3.10 16.61
CA ALA A 600 -23.06 3.95 15.61
C ALA A 600 -22.75 5.42 15.81
N CYS A 601 -22.59 6.13 14.70
CA CYS A 601 -22.27 7.54 14.66
C CYS A 601 -23.01 8.22 13.50
N ARG A 602 -23.53 9.44 13.74
CA ARG A 602 -24.22 10.25 12.73
C ARG A 602 -23.55 11.60 12.53
N HIS A 603 -23.34 11.97 11.26
CA HIS A 603 -22.98 13.32 10.86
C HIS A 603 -24.23 14.04 10.35
N ARG A 604 -24.86 14.86 11.22
CA ARG A 604 -26.15 15.52 10.91
C ARG A 604 -26.10 16.38 9.66
N GLY A 605 -25.01 17.14 9.48
CA GLY A 605 -24.88 18.05 8.34
C GLY A 605 -24.79 17.34 6.99
N ALA A 606 -24.32 16.09 6.97
CA ALA A 606 -24.21 15.28 5.76
C ALA A 606 -25.40 14.33 5.59
N GLY A 607 -26.28 14.20 6.60
CA GLY A 607 -27.36 13.20 6.58
C GLY A 607 -26.86 11.76 6.60
N VAL A 608 -25.66 11.49 7.13
CA VAL A 608 -25.04 10.14 7.09
C VAL A 608 -25.00 9.53 8.48
N THR A 609 -25.44 8.28 8.60
CA THR A 609 -25.30 7.46 9.82
C THR A 609 -24.61 6.15 9.49
N GLY A 610 -23.48 5.90 10.14
CA GLY A 610 -22.80 4.61 10.10
C GLY A 610 -23.22 3.75 11.29
N MET A 611 -23.42 2.45 11.07
CA MET A 611 -23.83 1.49 12.09
C MET A 611 -23.05 0.18 11.92
N VAL A 612 -22.57 -0.36 13.03
CA VAL A 612 -21.91 -1.67 13.09
C VAL A 612 -22.67 -2.52 14.10
N PHE A 613 -23.23 -3.63 13.61
CA PHE A 613 -23.90 -4.64 14.41
C PHE A 613 -22.97 -5.84 14.53
N TYR A 614 -22.51 -6.14 15.75
CA TYR A 614 -21.68 -7.32 16.02
C TYR A 614 -22.51 -8.58 16.28
N GLU A 615 -23.84 -8.42 16.41
CA GLU A 615 -24.84 -9.47 16.55
C GLU A 615 -26.15 -9.05 15.88
N ALA A 616 -27.03 -10.01 15.60
CA ALA A 616 -28.39 -9.72 15.17
C ALA A 616 -29.13 -8.92 16.24
N GLY A 617 -29.96 -7.96 15.85
CA GLY A 617 -30.61 -7.10 16.84
C GLY A 617 -31.53 -6.05 16.25
N THR A 618 -32.23 -5.35 17.14
CA THR A 618 -33.09 -4.22 16.83
C THR A 618 -32.62 -2.99 17.59
N VAL A 619 -32.54 -1.86 16.90
CA VAL A 619 -32.08 -0.60 17.46
C VAL A 619 -33.04 0.54 17.14
N GLU A 620 -33.16 1.45 18.08
CA GLU A 620 -33.85 2.74 17.90
C GLU A 620 -32.80 3.83 18.11
N LEU A 621 -32.37 4.42 16.99
CA LEU A 621 -31.34 5.45 16.98
C LEU A 621 -31.97 6.81 16.70
N ALA A 622 -31.49 7.85 17.37
CA ALA A 622 -32.05 9.19 17.24
C ALA A 622 -32.01 9.67 15.78
N GLY A 623 -33.18 10.10 15.28
CA GLY A 623 -33.35 10.60 13.91
C GLY A 623 -33.39 9.53 12.82
N LEU A 624 -33.44 8.24 13.18
CA LEU A 624 -33.63 7.14 12.24
C LEU A 624 -34.93 6.39 12.58
N PRO A 625 -35.55 5.72 11.59
CA PRO A 625 -36.55 4.70 11.90
C PRO A 625 -35.93 3.56 12.71
N ARG A 626 -36.78 2.74 13.34
CA ARG A 626 -36.34 1.48 13.95
C ARG A 626 -35.66 0.62 12.89
N ILE A 627 -34.49 0.06 13.20
CA ILE A 627 -33.74 -0.83 12.31
C ILE A 627 -33.56 -2.18 13.00
N THR A 628 -33.92 -3.25 12.31
CA THR A 628 -33.68 -4.63 12.74
C THR A 628 -32.84 -5.34 11.70
N VAL A 629 -31.80 -6.05 12.15
CA VAL A 629 -30.95 -6.90 11.31
C VAL A 629 -30.98 -8.34 11.83
N ASP A 630 -30.98 -9.31 10.92
CA ASP A 630 -31.03 -10.74 11.26
C ASP A 630 -29.67 -11.37 11.53
N ARG A 631 -28.57 -10.63 11.32
CA ARG A 631 -27.18 -11.08 11.50
C ARG A 631 -26.22 -9.91 11.72
N PRO A 632 -24.97 -10.16 12.17
CA PRO A 632 -23.92 -9.15 12.21
C PRO A 632 -23.71 -8.51 10.82
N CYS A 633 -23.55 -7.18 10.77
CA CYS A 633 -23.34 -6.45 9.54
C CYS A 633 -22.83 -5.03 9.80
N ALA A 634 -22.34 -4.37 8.76
CA ALA A 634 -22.06 -2.95 8.75
C ALA A 634 -23.01 -2.25 7.78
N LEU A 635 -23.66 -1.16 8.23
CA LEU A 635 -24.61 -0.38 7.47
C LEU A 635 -24.18 1.09 7.37
N LEU A 636 -24.48 1.71 6.23
CA LEU A 636 -24.33 3.14 6.02
C LEU A 636 -25.64 3.70 5.46
N TRP A 637 -26.30 4.50 6.28
CA TRP A 637 -27.55 5.19 5.93
C TRP A 637 -27.23 6.61 5.50
N ARG A 638 -27.70 7.03 4.32
CA ARG A 638 -27.55 8.39 3.82
C ARG A 638 -28.89 8.96 3.39
N ASP A 639 -29.29 10.05 4.04
CA ASP A 639 -30.46 10.83 3.69
C ASP A 639 -30.22 11.50 2.34
N LEU A 640 -31.09 11.25 1.36
CA LEU A 640 -31.16 11.97 0.08
C LEU A 640 -32.38 12.93 0.13
N GLU A 641 -32.55 13.79 -0.88
CA GLU A 641 -33.63 14.80 -0.88
C GLU A 641 -35.02 14.15 -0.66
N ASP A 642 -35.37 13.14 -1.45
CA ASP A 642 -36.67 12.45 -1.38
C ASP A 642 -36.54 10.94 -1.09
N ARG A 643 -35.32 10.45 -0.88
CA ARG A 643 -35.00 9.01 -0.79
C ARG A 643 -33.99 8.74 0.32
N VAL A 644 -33.72 7.47 0.58
CA VAL A 644 -32.60 7.02 1.41
C VAL A 644 -31.71 6.13 0.58
N SER A 645 -30.39 6.32 0.69
CA SER A 645 -29.40 5.35 0.25
C SER A 645 -28.96 4.51 1.44
N LEU A 646 -29.10 3.19 1.36
CA LEU A 646 -28.58 2.25 2.35
C LEU A 646 -27.50 1.39 1.70
N ALA A 647 -26.28 1.51 2.19
CA ALA A 647 -25.24 0.54 1.90
C ALA A 647 -25.17 -0.50 3.03
N ALA A 648 -24.93 -1.76 2.67
CA ALA A 648 -24.78 -2.86 3.61
C ALA A 648 -23.60 -3.76 3.21
N ALA A 649 -22.91 -4.31 4.19
CA ALA A 649 -21.86 -5.31 4.00
C ALA A 649 -21.83 -6.29 5.18
N ASP A 650 -21.27 -7.48 4.96
CA ASP A 650 -20.95 -8.45 6.00
C ASP A 650 -19.42 -8.51 6.21
N PRO A 651 -18.87 -7.86 7.26
CA PRO A 651 -17.45 -7.90 7.58
C PRO A 651 -16.91 -9.29 7.93
N SER A 652 -17.76 -10.29 8.16
CA SER A 652 -17.34 -11.69 8.37
C SER A 652 -17.26 -12.50 7.08
N HIS A 653 -17.60 -11.93 5.93
CA HIS A 653 -17.67 -12.63 4.64
C HIS A 653 -18.61 -13.84 4.69
N GLY A 654 -19.70 -13.72 5.44
CA GLY A 654 -20.76 -14.72 5.47
C GLY A 654 -21.51 -14.81 4.15
N VAL A 655 -22.15 -15.95 3.92
CA VAL A 655 -22.91 -16.26 2.70
C VAL A 655 -24.43 -16.19 2.95
N GLY A 656 -25.21 -16.16 1.87
CA GLY A 656 -26.67 -16.08 1.92
C GLY A 656 -27.19 -14.65 2.00
N THR A 657 -28.33 -14.45 2.68
CA THR A 657 -29.08 -13.20 2.61
C THR A 657 -29.03 -12.37 3.90
N LEU A 658 -28.70 -11.08 3.82
CA LEU A 658 -28.88 -10.14 4.94
C LEU A 658 -30.30 -9.54 4.87
N THR A 659 -31.07 -9.67 5.95
CA THR A 659 -32.41 -9.09 6.04
C THR A 659 -32.40 -7.88 6.98
N ILE A 660 -32.83 -6.74 6.47
CA ILE A 660 -32.93 -5.48 7.20
C ILE A 660 -34.39 -5.04 7.22
N THR A 661 -34.97 -4.92 8.41
CA THR A 661 -36.31 -4.33 8.59
C THR A 661 -36.18 -2.88 9.02
N VAL A 662 -36.82 -1.99 8.28
CA VAL A 662 -36.85 -0.54 8.51
C VAL A 662 -38.26 -0.12 8.90
N GLY A 663 -38.38 0.58 10.03
CA GLY A 663 -39.66 1.00 10.60
C GLY A 663 -40.52 -0.18 11.05
N GLU A 664 -41.83 -0.11 10.78
CA GLU A 664 -42.80 -1.14 11.21
C GLU A 664 -43.07 -2.24 10.17
N GLY A 665 -42.45 -2.19 8.99
CA GLY A 665 -42.74 -3.21 7.98
C GLY A 665 -41.99 -3.18 6.65
N MET A 666 -41.10 -2.22 6.39
CA MET A 666 -40.28 -2.27 5.17
C MET A 666 -39.16 -3.28 5.37
N VAL A 667 -39.10 -4.30 4.52
CA VAL A 667 -38.08 -5.35 4.58
C VAL A 667 -37.22 -5.28 3.34
N LEU A 668 -35.92 -5.12 3.54
CA LEU A 668 -34.88 -5.13 2.53
C LEU A 668 -34.11 -6.44 2.66
N THR A 669 -33.94 -7.15 1.56
CA THR A 669 -33.20 -8.42 1.53
C THR A 669 -32.08 -8.31 0.53
N TYR A 670 -30.85 -8.46 1.02
CA TYR A 670 -29.64 -8.39 0.22
C TYR A 670 -29.03 -9.78 0.07
N ASP A 671 -28.84 -10.23 -1.17
CA ASP A 671 -27.93 -11.33 -1.43
C ASP A 671 -26.50 -10.85 -1.14
N LEU A 672 -25.86 -11.44 -0.12
CA LEU A 672 -24.49 -11.08 0.22
C LEU A 672 -23.56 -11.55 -0.91
N PRO A 673 -22.64 -10.69 -1.37
CA PRO A 673 -21.66 -11.09 -2.35
C PRO A 673 -20.84 -12.31 -1.90
N GLU A 674 -20.50 -13.19 -2.85
CA GLU A 674 -19.76 -14.43 -2.59
C GLU A 674 -18.43 -14.47 -3.36
N GLY A 675 -17.59 -15.46 -3.03
CA GLY A 675 -16.29 -15.68 -3.69
C GLY A 675 -15.38 -14.46 -3.57
N LEU A 676 -14.81 -14.02 -4.70
CA LEU A 676 -13.94 -12.85 -4.75
C LEU A 676 -14.62 -11.52 -4.37
N LEU A 677 -15.95 -11.50 -4.37
CA LEU A 677 -16.74 -10.32 -4.00
C LEU A 677 -17.18 -10.35 -2.54
N ALA A 678 -16.97 -11.44 -1.80
CA ALA A 678 -17.37 -11.54 -0.39
C ALA A 678 -16.81 -10.39 0.46
N GLY A 679 -17.69 -9.74 1.23
CA GLY A 679 -17.37 -8.53 2.00
C GLY A 679 -17.59 -7.21 1.24
N ARG A 680 -17.81 -7.24 -0.08
CA ARG A 680 -18.16 -6.04 -0.87
C ARG A 680 -19.49 -5.45 -0.40
N SER A 681 -19.56 -4.12 -0.38
CA SER A 681 -20.82 -3.41 -0.08
C SER A 681 -21.84 -3.55 -1.21
N VAL A 682 -23.10 -3.77 -0.83
CA VAL A 682 -24.28 -3.59 -1.68
C VAL A 682 -24.93 -2.27 -1.34
N VAL A 683 -25.43 -1.54 -2.34
CA VAL A 683 -26.04 -0.22 -2.14
C VAL A 683 -27.39 -0.20 -2.83
N GLU A 684 -28.41 0.23 -2.12
CA GLU A 684 -29.77 0.39 -2.64
C GLU A 684 -30.32 1.74 -2.20
N GLU A 685 -31.18 2.31 -3.05
CA GLU A 685 -31.94 3.50 -2.71
C GLU A 685 -33.43 3.18 -2.69
N PHE A 686 -34.15 3.66 -1.67
CA PHE A 686 -35.58 3.45 -1.50
C PHE A 686 -36.28 4.67 -0.91
N ASP A 687 -37.60 4.71 -1.04
CA ASP A 687 -38.43 5.78 -0.51
C ASP A 687 -38.93 5.38 0.89
N LEU A 688 -38.93 6.32 1.84
CA LEU A 688 -39.43 6.08 3.20
C LEU A 688 -40.96 6.22 3.32
N HIS A 689 -41.63 6.65 2.26
CA HIS A 689 -43.02 7.09 2.25
C HIS A 689 -43.92 6.26 1.33
#